data_AF-A0A6M1TZ82-F1
#
_entry.id   AF-A0A6M1TZ82-F1
#
_cell.length_a   1.000
_cell.length_b   1.000
_cell.length_c   1.000
_cell.angle_alpha   90.00
_cell.angle_beta   90.00
_cell.angle_gamma   90.00
#
_symmetry.space_group_name_H-M   'P 1'
#
loop_
_entity.id
_entity.type
_entity.pdbx_description
1 polymer ?
#
loop_
_entity_poly.entity_id
_entity_poly.type
_entity_poly.pdbx_seq_one_letter_code
_entity_poly.pdbx_strand_id
1 'polypeptide(L)'
;MGQMNEDLCVASDKELALQILHIHHIPAVEIVDPKTCSYPIVGRKYGHHKGKDLLILSSREQALEEDECDYFTKLYVMEKEYRLEVHALSVVKAEEAIPQQVVYQELPVRTESYGWAWQEIDSALIPADWVSMAIRAVYVTGHASGTVKIGELANGTAIIVDLNPPATSIAVPAVAPPQPFTMGADIEFMLSCDDDLLPASTFFPLEGPIGCDARQIEQDSGEYALAEIRPQQAESPHDLFRNIMQLLQEAFERVPYDNVQFRAGSMPFPGYQCGGHIHFGIPLSLSLLRALDQYLALPMALIEEPRTAKRRRQTKHGGLGRYREKPYGFEYLTLSSWILEPELALAVLCLAHLVASHHHELPCDLLFHPLVQRAYYQGNQVFLRQCWATLKKQLIRTASYPRYERELTQLFNRIEQGGSLPESHDIRRRWGGTVGKTSYEPGMIIQIPKKTRLKFHLLEGQTAQVRAGKSMVPAIIRSYPYSFYRSNVVQLSRSLRSQLSLPKEWSPKVSCANGILTLGPIIGILACRPYEKQTAYFQLLCRMAKERQMLVYIFEPQDIDWEKRLIRGTSLYGDAFFPFPAVVYDRYLSPGSHNSEVNETRYKLQYVYDIPFINSLALFSLTGNKWETYQVLSANHQEYLPDTRLLKTPADIAEMLDRYGEIFIKPLDGALSKGVLRVIRRSTGLFWMDAEQPDFQPVASMQELVAMLDRYQGPRGFLVQEGIRRKAIDNHLLEMRVYMHKNGKKKWLRTGMLARLTPGVMKEETEIDMRLSLALAKLYPDEADRRRIREQLAAVARSVVLAVEERVGAFGELAVDFTIDQYDALKILEINSKPANLFMYADAYRLRLVSCQRLLHYAAALAGYENDEN
;
A
#
# COMPACT_ATOMS: atom_id res chain seq x y z
N MET A 1 -30.03 11.42 30.02
CA MET A 1 -30.36 12.85 30.20
C MET A 1 -29.89 13.41 31.55
N GLY A 2 -29.92 12.66 32.66
CA GLY A 2 -29.49 13.18 33.98
C GLY A 2 -28.01 13.58 34.15
N GLN A 3 -27.13 13.26 33.20
CA GLN A 3 -25.68 13.61 33.23
C GLN A 3 -25.27 14.69 32.20
N MET A 4 -26.18 15.21 31.36
CA MET A 4 -25.87 16.29 30.39
C MET A 4 -26.23 17.70 30.91
N ASN A 5 -26.61 17.81 32.18
CA ASN A 5 -27.11 19.04 32.82
C ASN A 5 -26.06 19.72 33.72
N GLU A 6 -24.80 19.27 33.73
CA GLU A 6 -23.72 20.03 34.36
C GLU A 6 -23.23 21.10 33.37
N ASP A 7 -23.35 22.37 33.76
CA ASP A 7 -22.80 23.51 33.03
C ASP A 7 -21.26 23.41 33.05
N LEU A 8 -20.70 22.60 32.15
CA LEU A 8 -19.27 22.54 31.89
C LEU A 8 -18.85 23.82 31.20
N CYS A 9 -18.34 24.78 31.97
CA CYS A 9 -17.78 26.02 31.43
C CYS A 9 -16.43 25.73 30.75
N VAL A 10 -16.50 25.39 29.46
CA VAL A 10 -15.36 24.95 28.62
C VAL A 10 -14.17 25.91 28.67
N ALA A 11 -14.35 27.23 28.75
CA ALA A 11 -13.20 28.15 28.81
C ALA A 11 -12.64 28.40 30.21
N SER A 12 -13.34 27.98 31.27
CA SER A 12 -12.79 28.03 32.64
C SER A 12 -11.83 26.87 32.92
N ASP A 13 -11.96 25.78 32.16
CA ASP A 13 -11.04 24.65 32.12
C ASP A 13 -10.14 24.79 30.87
N LYS A 14 -8.91 25.27 31.08
CA LYS A 14 -7.95 25.49 30.01
C LYS A 14 -7.55 24.21 29.28
N GLU A 15 -7.50 23.08 29.98
CA GLU A 15 -7.19 21.81 29.34
C GLU A 15 -8.33 21.42 28.39
N LEU A 16 -9.58 21.49 28.87
CA LEU A 16 -10.76 21.21 28.07
C LEU A 16 -10.87 22.16 26.87
N ALA A 17 -10.61 23.45 27.04
CA ALA A 17 -10.58 24.42 25.94
C ALA A 17 -9.56 24.00 24.86
N LEU A 18 -8.33 23.64 25.25
CA LEU A 18 -7.30 23.18 24.31
C LEU A 18 -7.71 21.86 23.62
N GLN A 19 -8.32 20.92 24.34
CA GLN A 19 -8.86 19.69 23.75
C GLN A 19 -9.95 19.99 22.72
N ILE A 20 -10.82 20.97 22.98
CA ILE A 20 -11.86 21.41 22.05
C ILE A 20 -11.24 22.07 20.81
N LEU A 21 -10.30 23.01 20.98
CA LEU A 21 -9.59 23.61 19.84
C LEU A 21 -8.92 22.54 18.97
N HIS A 22 -8.30 21.54 19.59
CA HIS A 22 -7.67 20.41 18.90
C HIS A 22 -8.69 19.59 18.08
N ILE A 23 -9.83 19.22 18.67
CA ILE A 23 -10.89 18.47 17.97
C ILE A 23 -11.45 19.26 16.77
N HIS A 24 -11.48 20.59 16.86
CA HIS A 24 -11.93 21.48 15.76
C HIS A 24 -10.84 21.81 14.74
N HIS A 25 -9.64 21.22 14.87
CA HIS A 25 -8.47 21.48 14.03
C HIS A 25 -8.10 22.97 13.99
N ILE A 26 -8.20 23.65 15.13
CA ILE A 26 -7.74 25.02 15.32
C ILE A 26 -6.30 24.95 15.85
N PRO A 27 -5.30 25.53 15.16
CA PRO A 27 -3.91 25.56 15.65
C PRO A 27 -3.83 26.21 17.03
N ALA A 28 -3.39 25.44 18.02
CA ALA A 28 -3.27 25.88 19.41
C ALA A 28 -2.08 25.18 20.07
N VAL A 29 -1.71 25.65 21.26
CA VAL A 29 -0.73 24.97 22.11
C VAL A 29 -1.16 23.52 22.37
N GLU A 30 -0.24 22.58 22.13
CA GLU A 30 -0.52 21.14 22.15
C GLU A 30 -0.41 20.57 23.57
N ILE A 31 -1.44 19.85 24.01
CA ILE A 31 -1.40 19.04 25.25
C ILE A 31 -0.52 17.82 25.00
N VAL A 32 0.38 17.50 25.94
CA VAL A 32 1.34 16.39 25.82
C VAL A 32 1.27 15.47 27.03
N ASP A 33 1.55 14.18 26.81
CA ASP A 33 1.77 13.23 27.90
C ASP A 33 3.26 13.27 28.30
N PRO A 34 3.59 13.64 29.56
CA PRO A 34 4.98 13.75 30.03
C PRO A 34 5.76 12.43 29.91
N LYS A 35 5.08 11.28 29.80
CA LYS A 35 5.73 9.97 29.65
C LYS A 35 6.25 9.70 28.24
N THR A 36 5.71 10.38 27.23
CA THR A 36 5.95 10.05 25.80
C THR A 36 6.43 11.22 24.96
N CYS A 37 6.43 12.44 25.50
CA CYS A 37 6.82 13.66 24.78
C CYS A 37 8.34 13.95 24.80
N SER A 38 8.75 14.90 23.97
CA SER A 38 10.08 15.51 24.01
C SER A 38 10.12 16.71 24.96
N TYR A 39 11.19 16.84 25.73
CA TYR A 39 11.44 17.96 26.64
C TYR A 39 12.25 19.08 25.96
N PRO A 40 12.16 20.34 26.42
CA PRO A 40 11.36 20.83 27.56
C PRO A 40 9.85 20.95 27.29
N ILE A 41 9.05 20.83 28.35
CA ILE A 41 7.58 21.02 28.35
C ILE A 41 7.15 22.06 29.37
N VAL A 42 5.89 22.49 29.30
CA VAL A 42 5.29 23.46 30.22
C VAL A 42 4.23 22.78 31.07
N GLY A 43 4.46 22.70 32.37
CA GLY A 43 3.46 22.30 33.38
C GLY A 43 2.54 23.47 33.73
N ARG A 44 1.25 23.18 33.92
CA ARG A 44 0.21 24.19 34.18
C ARG A 44 -0.77 23.69 35.25
N LYS A 45 -1.40 24.62 35.97
CA LYS A 45 -2.48 24.33 36.94
C LYS A 45 -3.86 24.63 36.34
N TYR A 46 -4.90 23.96 36.81
CA TYR A 46 -6.29 24.28 36.49
C TYR A 46 -6.65 25.68 37.02
N GLY A 47 -7.39 26.46 36.21
CA GLY A 47 -7.84 27.82 36.54
C GLY A 47 -7.10 28.96 35.81
N HIS A 48 -7.47 30.21 36.12
CA HIS A 48 -6.92 31.41 35.49
C HIS A 48 -5.85 32.08 36.37
N HIS A 49 -4.59 31.67 36.23
CA HIS A 49 -3.47 32.19 37.05
C HIS A 49 -2.64 33.29 36.37
N LYS A 50 -3.11 33.84 35.24
CA LYS A 50 -2.39 34.87 34.45
C LYS A 50 -0.94 34.49 34.12
N GLY A 51 -0.64 33.19 33.95
CA GLY A 51 0.69 32.69 33.64
C GLY A 51 1.62 32.53 34.84
N LYS A 52 1.13 32.71 36.07
CA LYS A 52 1.87 32.46 37.32
C LYS A 52 1.94 30.97 37.69
N ASP A 53 1.16 30.15 37.01
CA ASP A 53 1.07 28.69 37.17
C ASP A 53 2.06 27.91 36.29
N LEU A 54 2.87 28.60 35.50
CA LEU A 54 3.70 27.99 34.47
C LEU A 54 5.03 27.53 35.03
N LEU A 55 5.32 26.23 34.87
CA LEU A 55 6.59 25.61 35.22
C LEU A 55 7.24 25.04 33.96
N ILE A 56 8.47 25.45 33.65
CA ILE A 56 9.24 24.83 32.55
C ILE A 56 9.97 23.62 33.10
N LEU A 57 9.63 22.45 32.57
CA LEU A 57 10.17 21.16 32.98
C LEU A 57 11.11 20.67 31.88
N SER A 58 12.35 20.38 32.24
CA SER A 58 13.42 20.08 31.28
C SER A 58 13.71 18.58 31.17
N SER A 59 13.16 17.75 32.06
CA SER A 59 13.31 16.29 31.99
C SER A 59 12.05 15.55 32.45
N ARG A 60 12.00 14.26 32.10
CA ARG A 60 10.90 13.36 32.48
C ARG A 60 10.80 13.16 33.98
N GLU A 61 11.95 13.05 34.64
CA GLU A 61 12.03 12.89 36.09
C GLU A 61 11.40 14.10 36.78
N GLN A 62 11.75 15.32 36.35
CA GLN A 62 11.15 16.55 36.88
C GLN A 62 9.63 16.57 36.70
N ALA A 63 9.11 16.18 35.53
CA ALA A 63 7.67 16.19 35.28
C ALA A 63 6.88 15.09 35.99
N LEU A 64 7.53 13.97 36.35
CA LEU A 64 6.89 12.88 37.10
C LEU A 64 6.96 13.07 38.61
N GLU A 65 7.92 13.86 39.11
CA GLU A 65 8.07 14.22 40.52
C GLU A 65 7.28 15.48 40.90
N GLU A 66 6.85 16.28 39.91
CA GLU A 66 6.10 17.52 40.10
C GLU A 66 4.60 17.25 40.29
N ASP A 67 4.17 17.06 41.55
CA ASP A 67 2.77 16.86 41.93
C ASP A 67 1.92 18.15 41.82
N GLU A 68 2.52 19.31 41.54
CA GLU A 68 1.80 20.58 41.46
C GLU A 68 1.19 20.87 40.08
N CYS A 69 1.50 20.11 39.03
CA CYS A 69 0.98 20.36 37.68
C CYS A 69 -0.24 19.48 37.36
N ASP A 70 -1.31 20.10 36.91
CA ASP A 70 -2.56 19.40 36.54
C ASP A 70 -2.50 18.83 35.12
N TYR A 71 -1.90 19.57 34.18
CA TYR A 71 -1.70 19.14 32.79
C TYR A 71 -0.44 19.76 32.18
N PHE A 72 0.01 19.20 31.06
CA PHE A 72 1.26 19.59 30.41
C PHE A 72 1.04 19.97 28.96
N THR A 73 1.77 20.98 28.49
CA THR A 73 1.76 21.41 27.09
C THR A 73 3.15 21.50 26.50
N LYS A 74 3.24 21.40 25.17
CA LYS A 74 4.48 21.60 24.43
C LYS A 74 4.97 23.05 24.56
N LEU A 75 6.29 23.22 24.73
CA LEU A 75 6.93 24.53 24.69
C LEU A 75 7.02 25.04 23.24
N TYR A 76 6.49 26.23 22.97
CA TYR A 76 6.61 26.91 21.67
C TYR A 76 7.43 28.19 21.83
N VAL A 77 8.35 28.42 20.89
CA VAL A 77 9.11 29.68 20.80
C VAL A 77 8.39 30.59 19.80
N MET A 78 8.01 31.78 20.26
CA MET A 78 7.19 32.74 19.50
C MET A 78 7.97 34.02 19.24
N GLU A 79 7.98 34.48 17.99
CA GLU A 79 8.62 35.74 17.58
C GLU A 79 7.77 36.95 17.97
N LYS A 80 6.45 36.82 17.79
CA LYS A 80 5.46 37.85 18.15
C LYS A 80 4.26 37.23 18.86
N GLU A 81 3.58 38.03 19.67
CA GLU A 81 2.32 37.65 20.30
C GLU A 81 1.32 38.79 20.16
N TYR A 82 0.10 38.43 19.76
CA TYR A 82 -1.00 39.35 19.55
C TYR A 82 -2.15 38.97 20.48
N ARG A 83 -2.94 39.96 20.87
CA ARG A 83 -4.15 39.81 21.68
C ARG A 83 -5.31 40.40 20.92
N LEU A 84 -6.28 39.55 20.58
CA LEU A 84 -7.48 39.92 19.83
C LEU A 84 -8.70 39.84 20.75
N GLU A 85 -9.49 40.91 20.79
CA GLU A 85 -10.79 40.94 21.47
C GLU A 85 -11.87 40.62 20.44
N VAL A 86 -12.53 39.48 20.62
CA VAL A 86 -13.59 38.99 19.72
C VAL A 86 -14.94 39.24 20.37
N HIS A 87 -15.83 39.94 19.65
CA HIS A 87 -17.23 40.10 20.02
C HIS A 87 -18.10 39.53 18.90
N ALA A 88 -18.95 38.57 19.24
CA ALA A 88 -19.74 37.76 18.34
C ALA A 88 -18.88 37.10 17.24
N LEU A 89 -18.94 37.62 16.02
CA LEU A 89 -18.23 37.13 14.85
C LEU A 89 -17.25 38.18 14.28
N SER A 90 -16.83 39.12 15.12
CA SER A 90 -15.95 40.24 14.74
C SER A 90 -14.82 40.43 15.75
N VAL A 91 -13.66 40.87 15.28
CA VAL A 91 -12.57 41.36 16.13
C VAL A 91 -12.76 42.85 16.31
N VAL A 92 -12.98 43.29 17.55
CA VAL A 92 -13.23 44.71 17.88
C VAL A 92 -11.97 45.43 18.35
N LYS A 93 -10.95 44.69 18.80
CA LYS A 93 -9.68 45.23 19.26
C LYS A 93 -8.54 44.29 18.93
N ALA A 94 -7.39 44.82 18.52
CA ALA A 94 -6.16 44.08 18.30
C ALA A 94 -4.98 44.78 18.99
N GLU A 95 -4.14 44.02 19.69
CA GLU A 95 -2.96 44.53 20.39
C GLU A 95 -1.75 43.63 20.13
N GLU A 96 -0.56 44.21 20.03
CA GLU A 96 0.73 43.50 19.94
C GLU A 96 1.46 43.59 21.28
N ALA A 97 2.10 42.49 21.69
CA ALA A 97 2.94 42.47 22.90
C ALA A 97 4.30 43.13 22.63
N ILE A 98 4.59 44.22 23.34
CA ILE A 98 5.84 44.98 23.26
C ILE A 98 6.66 44.90 24.56
N PRO A 99 8.00 44.86 24.49
CA PRO A 99 8.85 44.81 25.67
C PRO A 99 8.95 46.19 26.36
N GLN A 100 8.78 46.25 27.68
CA GLN A 100 9.08 47.46 28.49
C GLN A 100 10.34 47.28 29.34
N GLN A 101 10.35 46.27 30.23
CA GLN A 101 11.48 45.86 31.07
C GLN A 101 11.46 44.33 31.21
N VAL A 102 11.75 43.62 30.13
CA VAL A 102 11.66 42.15 30.10
C VAL A 102 12.74 41.52 30.98
N VAL A 103 12.32 40.74 31.98
CA VAL A 103 13.23 40.11 32.97
C VAL A 103 13.86 38.81 32.41
N TYR A 104 13.14 38.09 31.54
CA TYR A 104 13.62 36.87 30.88
C TYR A 104 13.07 36.82 29.44
N GLN A 105 13.93 36.96 28.43
CA GLN A 105 13.52 36.89 27.01
C GLN A 105 13.21 35.47 26.54
N GLU A 106 13.68 34.44 27.25
CA GLU A 106 13.58 33.03 26.84
C GLU A 106 12.27 32.35 27.26
N LEU A 107 11.46 32.98 28.13
CA LEU A 107 10.18 32.42 28.57
C LEU A 107 9.08 32.79 27.56
N PRO A 108 8.25 31.84 27.09
CA PRO A 108 7.23 32.06 26.06
C PRO A 108 5.98 32.82 26.59
N VAL A 109 6.09 33.55 27.69
CA VAL A 109 4.94 34.06 28.45
C VAL A 109 4.99 35.58 28.45
N ARG A 110 4.27 36.20 27.52
CA ARG A 110 4.22 37.67 27.43
C ARG A 110 3.07 38.22 28.26
N THR A 111 3.35 38.45 29.54
CA THR A 111 2.43 39.10 30.48
C THR A 111 3.09 40.31 31.15
N GLU A 112 2.27 41.20 31.71
CA GLU A 112 2.73 42.36 32.48
C GLU A 112 3.64 41.96 33.65
N SER A 113 3.36 40.82 34.30
CA SER A 113 4.20 40.28 35.37
C SER A 113 5.62 39.90 34.94
N TYR A 114 5.86 39.74 33.63
CA TYR A 114 7.17 39.47 33.05
C TYR A 114 7.74 40.65 32.23
N GLY A 115 7.18 41.86 32.40
CA GLY A 115 7.72 43.09 31.81
C GLY A 115 7.26 43.41 30.39
N TRP A 116 6.15 42.80 29.94
CA TRP A 116 5.51 43.07 28.65
C TRP A 116 4.32 44.02 28.78
N ALA A 117 4.12 44.88 27.79
CA ALA A 117 2.93 45.71 27.66
C ALA A 117 2.18 45.41 26.35
N TRP A 118 0.90 45.76 26.30
CA TRP A 118 0.06 45.60 25.12
C TRP A 118 -0.12 46.95 24.44
N GLN A 119 0.28 47.03 23.18
CA GLN A 119 0.08 48.21 22.34
C GLN A 119 -1.03 47.93 21.33
N GLU A 120 -2.04 48.79 21.29
CA GLU A 120 -3.11 48.70 20.30
C GLU A 120 -2.57 48.94 18.89
N ILE A 121 -3.02 48.10 17.96
CA ILE A 121 -2.65 48.13 16.54
C ILE A 121 -3.91 48.10 15.69
N ASP A 122 -3.79 48.56 14.45
CA ASP A 122 -4.86 48.43 13.46
C ASP A 122 -5.12 46.94 13.18
N SER A 123 -6.36 46.49 13.36
CA SER A 123 -6.76 45.10 13.12
C SER A 123 -6.58 44.69 11.65
N ALA A 124 -6.53 45.64 10.72
CA ALA A 124 -6.21 45.40 9.31
C ALA A 124 -4.78 44.89 9.09
N LEU A 125 -3.88 45.04 10.06
CA LEU A 125 -2.51 44.50 10.01
C LEU A 125 -2.45 43.01 10.34
N ILE A 126 -3.52 42.44 10.92
CA ILE A 126 -3.59 41.02 11.27
C ILE A 126 -4.05 40.22 10.03
N PRO A 127 -3.35 39.13 9.66
CA PRO A 127 -3.79 38.27 8.56
C PRO A 127 -5.23 37.77 8.74
N ALA A 128 -6.04 37.81 7.69
CA ALA A 128 -7.46 37.42 7.73
C ALA A 128 -7.68 35.99 8.27
N ASP A 129 -6.77 35.06 7.96
CA ASP A 129 -6.82 33.69 8.48
C ASP A 129 -6.66 33.64 10.01
N TRP A 130 -5.90 34.56 10.62
CA TRP A 130 -5.69 34.63 12.07
C TRP A 130 -6.92 35.23 12.76
N VAL A 131 -7.53 36.25 12.15
CA VAL A 131 -8.82 36.81 12.58
C VAL A 131 -9.90 35.71 12.58
N SER A 132 -10.01 34.96 11.47
CA SER A 132 -10.94 33.82 11.38
C SER A 132 -10.65 32.74 12.42
N MET A 133 -9.36 32.45 12.67
CA MET A 133 -8.92 31.50 13.70
C MET A 133 -9.37 31.93 15.11
N ALA A 134 -9.20 33.21 15.48
CA ALA A 134 -9.61 33.74 16.78
C ALA A 134 -11.13 33.71 16.96
N ILE A 135 -11.88 34.18 15.96
CA ILE A 135 -13.36 34.14 15.99
C ILE A 135 -13.84 32.72 16.19
N ARG A 136 -13.29 31.77 15.43
CA ARG A 136 -13.68 30.37 15.50
C ARG A 136 -13.33 29.76 16.86
N ALA A 137 -12.22 30.14 17.49
CA ALA A 137 -11.85 29.65 18.82
C ALA A 137 -12.84 30.08 19.91
N VAL A 138 -13.26 31.35 19.90
CA VAL A 138 -14.29 31.86 20.82
C VAL A 138 -15.63 31.18 20.53
N TYR A 139 -15.96 31.00 19.25
CA TYR A 139 -17.19 30.34 18.85
C TYR A 139 -17.27 28.90 19.37
N VAL A 140 -16.27 28.05 19.09
CA VAL A 140 -16.35 26.61 19.40
C VAL A 140 -16.29 26.29 20.88
N THR A 141 -15.75 27.21 21.68
CA THR A 141 -15.74 27.13 23.16
C THR A 141 -17.06 27.61 23.78
N GLY A 142 -18.04 28.04 22.96
CA GLY A 142 -19.40 28.37 23.41
C GLY A 142 -19.60 29.83 23.83
N HIS A 143 -18.56 30.66 23.77
CA HIS A 143 -18.65 32.05 24.20
C HIS A 143 -19.13 32.97 23.08
N ALA A 144 -19.84 34.03 23.45
CA ALA A 144 -20.24 35.08 22.52
C ALA A 144 -19.16 36.16 22.37
N SER A 145 -18.22 36.21 23.29
CA SER A 145 -17.07 37.13 23.25
C SER A 145 -15.92 36.55 24.06
N GLY A 146 -14.71 37.07 23.85
CA GLY A 146 -13.52 36.62 24.56
C GLY A 146 -12.25 37.27 24.03
N THR A 147 -11.18 37.15 24.80
CA THR A 147 -9.85 37.59 24.43
C THR A 147 -9.01 36.38 24.02
N VAL A 148 -8.49 36.40 22.79
CA VAL A 148 -7.66 35.33 22.22
C VAL A 148 -6.24 35.83 22.08
N LYS A 149 -5.27 35.08 22.62
CA LYS A 149 -3.86 35.32 22.40
C LYS A 149 -3.34 34.44 21.27
N ILE A 150 -2.67 35.05 20.30
CA ILE A 150 -2.09 34.38 19.13
C ILE A 150 -0.58 34.56 19.16
N GLY A 151 0.15 33.47 19.04
CA GLY A 151 1.60 33.45 18.90
C GLY A 151 2.02 33.20 17.46
N GLU A 152 2.93 34.01 16.95
CA GLU A 152 3.59 33.82 15.66
C GLU A 152 4.87 33.01 15.85
N LEU A 153 4.96 31.87 15.19
CA LEU A 153 6.13 30.98 15.19
C LEU A 153 7.14 31.42 14.12
N ALA A 154 8.41 31.01 14.26
CA ALA A 154 9.50 31.38 13.36
C ALA A 154 9.32 31.00 11.88
N ASN A 155 8.36 30.10 11.57
CA ASN A 155 8.00 29.75 10.20
C ASN A 155 6.84 30.61 9.64
N GLY A 156 6.44 31.68 10.36
CA GLY A 156 5.31 32.55 10.02
C GLY A 156 3.93 31.96 10.31
N THR A 157 3.84 30.79 10.96
CA THR A 157 2.54 30.19 11.31
C THR A 157 2.04 30.72 12.66
N ALA A 158 0.72 30.85 12.79
CA ALA A 158 0.08 31.30 14.01
C ALA A 158 -0.57 30.15 14.78
N ILE A 159 -0.48 30.23 16.11
CA ILE A 159 -1.15 29.31 17.03
C ILE A 159 -1.87 30.08 18.14
N ILE A 160 -2.96 29.52 18.66
CA ILE A 160 -3.62 30.04 19.85
C ILE A 160 -2.83 29.64 21.09
N VAL A 161 -2.44 30.64 21.87
CA VAL A 161 -1.64 30.49 23.10
C VAL A 161 -2.53 30.44 24.33
N ASP A 162 -3.58 31.26 24.34
CA ASP A 162 -4.54 31.34 25.44
C ASP A 162 -5.88 31.88 24.93
N LEU A 163 -6.95 31.47 25.58
CA LEU A 163 -8.31 31.97 25.33
C LEU A 163 -8.95 32.26 26.68
N ASN A 164 -9.42 33.48 26.87
CA ASN A 164 -10.06 33.89 28.12
C ASN A 164 -11.46 34.46 27.82
N PRO A 165 -12.51 33.98 28.49
CA PRO A 165 -13.83 34.58 28.39
C PRO A 165 -13.81 35.99 29.05
N PRO A 166 -14.74 36.88 28.67
CA PRO A 166 -14.84 38.20 29.27
C PRO A 166 -15.25 38.10 30.75
N ALA A 167 -14.88 39.10 31.54
CA ALA A 167 -15.30 39.20 32.96
C ALA A 167 -16.82 39.35 33.12
N THR A 168 -17.53 39.81 32.09
CA THR A 168 -18.98 39.93 32.06
C THR A 168 -19.49 39.41 30.73
N SER A 169 -20.51 38.54 30.77
CA SER A 169 -21.12 38.01 29.54
C SER A 169 -21.75 39.13 28.73
N ILE A 170 -21.32 39.27 27.47
CA ILE A 170 -21.93 40.21 26.53
C ILE A 170 -23.15 39.52 25.94
N ALA A 171 -24.34 40.04 26.28
CA ALA A 171 -25.58 39.59 25.66
C ALA A 171 -25.60 40.04 24.19
N VAL A 172 -25.53 39.09 23.27
CA VAL A 172 -25.75 39.33 21.83
C VAL A 172 -27.22 39.00 21.55
N PRO A 173 -28.10 39.99 21.39
CA PRO A 173 -29.52 39.73 21.20
C PRO A 173 -29.76 38.99 19.89
N ALA A 174 -30.60 37.96 19.94
CA ALA A 174 -31.03 37.27 18.74
C ALA A 174 -32.22 38.03 18.13
N VAL A 175 -32.00 38.65 16.98
CA VAL A 175 -33.02 39.43 16.27
C VAL A 175 -33.62 38.56 15.17
N ALA A 176 -34.93 38.68 14.96
CA ALA A 176 -35.60 38.01 13.84
C ALA A 176 -35.01 38.47 12.49
N PRO A 177 -34.81 37.56 11.54
CA PRO A 177 -34.24 37.91 10.24
C PRO A 177 -35.26 38.68 9.39
N PRO A 178 -34.82 39.51 8.44
CA PRO A 178 -35.70 40.10 7.45
C PRO A 178 -36.36 39.01 6.60
N GLN A 179 -37.64 39.20 6.26
CA GLN A 179 -38.46 38.26 5.48
C GLN A 179 -39.21 39.02 4.36
N PRO A 180 -39.34 38.44 3.14
CA PRO A 180 -38.68 37.21 2.69
C PRO A 180 -37.17 37.39 2.51
N PHE A 181 -36.43 36.28 2.43
CA PHE A 181 -35.02 36.30 2.04
C PHE A 181 -34.73 35.24 0.98
N THR A 182 -33.68 35.45 0.19
CA THR A 182 -33.26 34.51 -0.85
C THR A 182 -32.32 33.44 -0.30
N MET A 183 -32.41 32.23 -0.86
CA MET A 183 -31.46 31.14 -0.64
C MET A 183 -30.78 30.77 -1.96
N GLY A 184 -29.51 30.43 -1.87
CA GLY A 184 -28.74 29.82 -2.97
C GLY A 184 -27.98 28.59 -2.46
N ALA A 185 -27.25 27.93 -3.34
CA ALA A 185 -26.39 26.82 -2.96
C ALA A 185 -25.25 26.64 -3.97
N ASP A 186 -24.11 26.14 -3.47
CA ASP A 186 -22.99 25.66 -4.28
C ASP A 186 -22.75 24.20 -3.84
N ILE A 187 -23.04 23.25 -4.73
CA ILE A 187 -23.11 21.83 -4.36
C ILE A 187 -22.14 21.02 -5.21
N GLU A 188 -21.23 20.35 -4.54
CA GLU A 188 -20.16 19.59 -5.18
C GLU A 188 -20.52 18.11 -5.34
N PHE A 189 -20.08 17.52 -6.45
CA PHE A 189 -20.12 16.07 -6.68
C PHE A 189 -18.88 15.62 -7.46
N MET A 190 -18.67 14.31 -7.53
CA MET A 190 -17.53 13.70 -8.20
C MET A 190 -17.99 12.64 -9.19
N LEU A 191 -17.15 12.35 -10.17
CA LEU A 191 -17.40 11.29 -11.14
C LEU A 191 -16.51 10.08 -10.86
N SER A 192 -17.06 8.89 -11.02
CA SER A 192 -16.28 7.66 -11.05
C SER A 192 -16.42 6.97 -12.39
N CYS A 193 -15.34 6.43 -12.97
CA CYS A 193 -15.40 5.51 -14.11
C CYS A 193 -14.87 4.14 -13.68
N ASP A 194 -15.67 3.07 -13.79
CA ASP A 194 -15.31 1.73 -13.31
C ASP A 194 -14.81 1.72 -11.84
N ASP A 195 -15.45 2.52 -10.97
CA ASP A 195 -15.13 2.79 -9.56
C ASP A 195 -13.90 3.67 -9.27
N ASP A 196 -13.15 4.06 -10.29
CA ASP A 196 -11.99 4.94 -10.17
C ASP A 196 -12.37 6.42 -10.34
N LEU A 197 -11.61 7.34 -9.73
CA LEU A 197 -11.88 8.78 -9.86
C LEU A 197 -11.70 9.22 -11.31
N LEU A 198 -12.75 9.82 -11.86
CA LEU A 198 -12.72 10.50 -13.14
C LEU A 198 -12.76 12.02 -12.88
N PRO A 199 -11.82 12.82 -13.43
CA PRO A 199 -11.86 14.27 -13.28
C PRO A 199 -13.17 14.85 -13.82
N ALA A 200 -13.82 15.72 -13.06
CA ALA A 200 -15.03 16.43 -13.48
C ALA A 200 -14.80 17.26 -14.76
N SER A 201 -13.60 17.81 -14.92
CA SER A 201 -13.18 18.55 -16.12
C SER A 201 -13.17 17.71 -17.40
N THR A 202 -13.41 16.40 -17.31
CA THR A 202 -13.65 15.53 -18.48
C THR A 202 -14.93 15.90 -19.22
N PHE A 203 -15.99 16.32 -18.51
CA PHE A 203 -17.31 16.59 -19.09
C PHE A 203 -17.85 17.98 -18.79
N PHE A 204 -17.34 18.65 -17.76
CA PHE A 204 -17.83 19.95 -17.33
C PHE A 204 -16.80 21.05 -17.59
N PRO A 205 -17.24 22.25 -18.01
CA PRO A 205 -16.37 23.42 -18.09
C PRO A 205 -15.90 23.84 -16.70
N LEU A 206 -14.95 24.79 -16.62
CA LEU A 206 -14.51 25.34 -15.34
C LEU A 206 -15.61 26.20 -14.70
N GLU A 207 -16.21 27.08 -15.50
CA GLU A 207 -17.21 28.05 -15.06
C GLU A 207 -18.62 27.68 -15.53
N GLY A 208 -19.61 28.40 -15.01
CA GLY A 208 -21.02 28.25 -15.37
C GLY A 208 -21.87 27.59 -14.28
N PRO A 209 -23.17 27.39 -14.56
CA PRO A 209 -24.12 26.83 -13.59
C PRO A 209 -23.83 25.35 -13.28
N ILE A 210 -23.14 24.65 -14.19
CA ILE A 210 -22.58 23.31 -13.97
C ILE A 210 -21.13 23.40 -14.43
N GLY A 211 -20.20 23.49 -13.48
CA GLY A 211 -18.79 23.67 -13.74
C GLY A 211 -17.91 22.79 -12.85
N CYS A 212 -16.63 23.13 -12.78
CA CYS A 212 -15.70 22.51 -11.84
C CYS A 212 -15.52 23.40 -10.61
N ASP A 213 -15.24 22.79 -9.47
CA ASP A 213 -14.60 23.52 -8.36
C ASP A 213 -13.13 23.82 -8.73
N ALA A 214 -12.53 24.83 -8.09
CA ALA A 214 -11.16 25.26 -8.36
C ALA A 214 -10.09 24.20 -7.98
N ARG A 215 -10.47 23.12 -7.29
CA ARG A 215 -9.53 22.10 -6.84
C ARG A 215 -9.07 21.17 -7.96
N GLN A 216 -7.80 21.34 -8.32
CA GLN A 216 -7.09 20.46 -9.23
C GLN A 216 -6.56 19.19 -8.54
N ILE A 217 -6.40 18.11 -9.30
CA ILE A 217 -5.82 16.83 -8.87
C ILE A 217 -4.34 17.00 -8.50
N GLU A 218 -3.60 17.73 -9.33
CA GLU A 218 -2.25 18.17 -9.06
C GLU A 218 -2.20 19.65 -9.44
N GLN A 219 -1.41 20.45 -8.71
CA GLN A 219 -1.20 21.84 -9.08
C GLN A 219 -0.72 21.93 -10.54
N ASP A 220 -1.42 22.75 -11.32
CA ASP A 220 -1.18 23.02 -12.74
C ASP A 220 -1.48 21.85 -13.69
N SER A 221 -2.16 20.79 -13.24
CA SER A 221 -2.52 19.67 -14.14
C SER A 221 -3.60 20.05 -15.16
N GLY A 222 -4.42 21.06 -14.84
CA GLY A 222 -5.64 21.37 -15.59
C GLY A 222 -6.75 20.31 -15.45
N GLU A 223 -6.56 19.31 -14.57
CA GLU A 223 -7.57 18.29 -14.26
C GLU A 223 -8.23 18.60 -12.92
N TYR A 224 -9.54 18.86 -12.95
CA TYR A 224 -10.31 19.25 -11.78
C TYR A 224 -11.13 18.07 -11.28
N ALA A 225 -11.00 17.75 -10.00
CA ALA A 225 -11.55 16.51 -9.45
C ALA A 225 -13.06 16.59 -9.17
N LEU A 226 -13.55 17.77 -8.81
CA LEU A 226 -14.93 17.98 -8.38
C LEU A 226 -15.70 18.83 -9.40
N ALA A 227 -16.95 18.46 -9.62
CA ALA A 227 -17.93 19.26 -10.30
C ALA A 227 -18.74 20.04 -9.25
N GLU A 228 -19.23 21.22 -9.61
CA GLU A 228 -20.06 22.06 -8.75
C GLU A 228 -21.28 22.56 -9.55
N ILE A 229 -22.47 22.40 -8.97
CA ILE A 229 -23.69 23.04 -9.47
C ILE A 229 -23.98 24.31 -8.69
N ARG A 230 -24.37 25.37 -9.42
CA ARG A 230 -24.61 26.73 -8.92
C ARG A 230 -26.00 27.18 -9.38
N PRO A 231 -27.09 26.65 -8.77
CA PRO A 231 -28.47 27.03 -9.09
C PRO A 231 -28.73 28.52 -8.93
N GLN A 232 -29.68 29.02 -9.72
CA GLN A 232 -30.23 30.36 -9.49
C GLN A 232 -30.88 30.42 -8.10
N GLN A 233 -30.60 31.49 -7.36
CA GLN A 233 -31.19 31.72 -6.04
C GLN A 233 -32.72 31.86 -6.10
N ALA A 234 -33.40 31.51 -5.01
CA ALA A 234 -34.86 31.64 -4.88
C ALA A 234 -35.28 31.99 -3.45
N GLU A 235 -36.47 32.57 -3.28
CA GLU A 235 -37.04 32.88 -1.95
C GLU A 235 -37.70 31.66 -1.29
N SER A 236 -38.00 30.62 -2.05
CA SER A 236 -38.64 29.39 -1.58
C SER A 236 -37.69 28.19 -1.68
N PRO A 237 -37.59 27.34 -0.65
CA PRO A 237 -36.82 26.09 -0.71
C PRO A 237 -37.22 25.18 -1.87
N HIS A 238 -38.52 25.12 -2.18
CA HIS A 238 -39.05 24.32 -3.30
C HIS A 238 -38.62 24.85 -4.66
N ASP A 239 -38.47 26.18 -4.80
CA ASP A 239 -38.04 26.80 -6.06
C ASP A 239 -36.55 26.60 -6.28
N LEU A 240 -35.75 26.78 -5.22
CA LEU A 240 -34.32 26.46 -5.25
C LEU A 240 -34.10 24.97 -5.56
N PHE A 241 -34.90 24.07 -4.97
CA PHE A 241 -34.86 22.64 -5.29
C PHE A 241 -35.18 22.36 -6.76
N ARG A 242 -36.16 23.04 -7.36
CA ARG A 242 -36.46 22.91 -8.80
C ARG A 242 -35.27 23.35 -9.67
N ASN A 243 -34.62 24.46 -9.31
CA ASN A 243 -33.43 24.94 -10.02
C ASN A 243 -32.27 23.92 -9.92
N ILE A 244 -32.04 23.33 -8.75
CA ILE A 244 -31.05 22.26 -8.56
C ILE A 244 -31.40 21.02 -9.38
N MET A 245 -32.65 20.59 -9.35
CA MET A 245 -33.12 19.43 -10.09
C MET A 245 -32.89 19.60 -11.59
N GLN A 246 -33.19 20.79 -12.14
CA GLN A 246 -32.94 21.10 -13.54
C GLN A 246 -31.44 20.96 -13.90
N LEU A 247 -30.56 21.59 -13.11
CA LEU A 247 -29.11 21.52 -13.35
C LEU A 247 -28.55 20.10 -13.21
N LEU A 248 -29.07 19.31 -12.26
CA LEU A 248 -28.69 17.90 -12.15
C LEU A 248 -29.11 17.09 -13.36
N GLN A 249 -30.32 17.29 -13.89
CA GLN A 249 -30.74 16.61 -15.12
C GLN A 249 -29.86 17.01 -16.31
N GLU A 250 -29.58 18.31 -16.48
CA GLU A 250 -28.64 18.77 -17.51
C GLU A 250 -27.23 18.16 -17.33
N ALA A 251 -26.75 18.01 -16.09
CA ALA A 251 -25.47 17.37 -15.82
C ALA A 251 -25.49 15.87 -16.17
N PHE A 252 -26.59 15.18 -15.87
CA PHE A 252 -26.77 13.75 -16.18
C PHE A 252 -26.84 13.52 -17.70
N GLU A 253 -27.50 14.40 -18.43
CA GLU A 253 -27.58 14.35 -19.91
C GLU A 253 -26.21 14.52 -20.58
N ARG A 254 -25.32 15.34 -20.00
CA ARG A 254 -23.93 15.50 -20.48
C ARG A 254 -23.06 14.26 -20.26
N VAL A 255 -23.44 13.37 -19.34
CA VAL A 255 -22.68 12.16 -18.98
C VAL A 255 -23.58 10.92 -19.08
N PRO A 256 -23.98 10.51 -20.29
CA PRO A 256 -24.97 9.45 -20.50
C PRO A 256 -24.37 8.03 -20.44
N TYR A 257 -23.31 7.81 -19.65
CA TYR A 257 -22.56 6.56 -19.64
C TYR A 257 -22.93 5.62 -18.49
N ASP A 258 -22.91 4.31 -18.73
CA ASP A 258 -23.32 3.29 -17.75
C ASP A 258 -22.24 2.95 -16.71
N ASN A 259 -20.97 3.04 -17.12
CA ASN A 259 -19.80 2.81 -16.28
C ASN A 259 -19.27 4.08 -15.61
N VAL A 260 -19.86 5.25 -15.91
CA VAL A 260 -19.60 6.51 -15.18
C VAL A 260 -20.68 6.70 -14.13
N GLN A 261 -20.34 7.05 -12.90
CA GLN A 261 -21.31 7.29 -11.81
C GLN A 261 -21.11 8.68 -11.21
N PHE A 262 -22.21 9.31 -10.80
CA PHE A 262 -22.20 10.55 -10.04
C PHE A 262 -22.20 10.21 -8.55
N ARG A 263 -21.16 10.62 -7.84
CA ARG A 263 -20.98 10.37 -6.40
C ARG A 263 -21.01 11.66 -5.61
N ALA A 264 -21.67 11.63 -4.46
CA ALA A 264 -21.88 12.77 -3.58
C ALA A 264 -21.74 12.33 -2.12
N GLY A 265 -21.79 13.29 -1.18
CA GLY A 265 -21.68 13.03 0.25
C GLY A 265 -20.49 13.77 0.88
N SER A 266 -19.82 13.13 1.83
CA SER A 266 -18.71 13.72 2.58
C SER A 266 -17.38 13.62 1.85
N MET A 267 -16.96 12.40 1.53
CA MET A 267 -15.66 12.14 0.91
C MET A 267 -15.76 10.86 0.06
N PRO A 268 -16.44 10.91 -1.11
CA PRO A 268 -16.66 9.73 -1.94
C PRO A 268 -15.36 9.05 -2.38
N PHE A 269 -14.30 9.85 -2.53
CA PHE A 269 -12.96 9.39 -2.84
C PHE A 269 -11.98 9.84 -1.75
N PRO A 270 -11.07 8.95 -1.26
CA PRO A 270 -10.12 9.31 -0.22
C PRO A 270 -9.33 10.57 -0.57
N GLY A 271 -9.35 11.56 0.33
CA GLY A 271 -8.64 12.84 0.19
C GLY A 271 -9.40 13.94 -0.56
N TYR A 272 -10.51 13.63 -1.23
CA TYR A 272 -11.36 14.60 -1.92
C TYR A 272 -12.68 14.79 -1.18
N GLN A 273 -12.86 15.95 -0.55
CA GLN A 273 -14.07 16.30 0.20
C GLN A 273 -15.10 16.91 -0.74
N CYS A 274 -16.38 16.54 -0.61
CA CYS A 274 -17.48 17.25 -1.25
C CYS A 274 -18.20 18.15 -0.23
N GLY A 275 -18.55 19.35 -0.66
CA GLY A 275 -19.33 20.36 0.06
C GLY A 275 -20.74 20.52 -0.52
N GLY A 276 -21.68 20.90 0.35
CA GLY A 276 -23.03 21.32 -0.04
C GLY A 276 -23.33 22.66 0.60
N HIS A 277 -22.67 23.71 0.11
CA HIS A 277 -22.74 25.05 0.68
C HIS A 277 -24.12 25.67 0.43
N ILE A 278 -24.67 26.33 1.45
CA ILE A 278 -25.98 27.00 1.35
C ILE A 278 -25.77 28.49 1.58
N HIS A 279 -26.32 29.30 0.68
CA HIS A 279 -26.21 30.75 0.72
C HIS A 279 -27.48 31.33 1.29
N PHE A 280 -27.34 32.32 2.17
CA PHE A 280 -28.46 33.03 2.76
C PHE A 280 -28.34 34.52 2.42
N GLY A 281 -29.38 35.08 1.79
CA GLY A 281 -29.51 36.49 1.44
C GLY A 281 -29.85 37.39 2.62
N ILE A 282 -29.34 37.06 3.82
CA ILE A 282 -29.50 37.81 5.06
C ILE A 282 -28.15 38.01 5.73
N PRO A 283 -28.00 39.06 6.56
CA PRO A 283 -26.78 39.24 7.34
C PRO A 283 -26.48 38.06 8.25
N LEU A 284 -25.21 37.67 8.33
CA LEU A 284 -24.75 36.67 9.28
C LEU A 284 -24.91 37.20 10.72
N SER A 285 -25.36 36.34 11.62
CA SER A 285 -25.38 36.62 13.06
C SER A 285 -24.90 35.42 13.85
N LEU A 286 -24.43 35.66 15.08
CA LEU A 286 -23.97 34.58 15.96
C LEU A 286 -25.08 33.56 16.26
N SER A 287 -26.31 34.03 16.51
CA SER A 287 -27.45 33.15 16.78
C SER A 287 -27.81 32.31 15.55
N LEU A 288 -27.74 32.88 14.35
CA LEU A 288 -27.98 32.16 13.10
C LEU A 288 -26.94 31.05 12.88
N LEU A 289 -25.65 31.36 13.05
CA LEU A 289 -24.58 30.36 12.87
C LEU A 289 -24.73 29.19 13.87
N ARG A 290 -25.01 29.50 15.14
CA ARG A 290 -25.26 28.51 16.19
C ARG A 290 -26.47 27.64 15.87
N ALA A 291 -27.57 28.25 15.42
CA ALA A 291 -28.77 27.53 15.05
C ALA A 291 -28.51 26.61 13.85
N LEU A 292 -27.78 27.06 12.82
CA LEU A 292 -27.40 26.22 11.69
C LEU A 292 -26.52 25.04 12.10
N ASP A 293 -25.52 25.25 12.96
CA ASP A 293 -24.68 24.15 13.43
C ASP A 293 -25.50 23.12 14.24
N GLN A 294 -26.36 23.56 15.16
CA GLN A 294 -27.11 22.66 16.03
C GLN A 294 -28.29 21.97 15.32
N TYR A 295 -29.05 22.71 14.51
CA TYR A 295 -30.33 22.27 13.95
C TYR A 295 -30.25 21.90 12.47
N LEU A 296 -29.12 22.11 11.81
CA LEU A 296 -28.90 21.66 10.44
C LEU A 296 -27.69 20.72 10.34
N ALA A 297 -26.52 21.08 10.90
CA ALA A 297 -25.34 20.21 10.80
C ALA A 297 -25.39 18.96 11.69
N LEU A 298 -25.91 19.03 12.94
CA LEU A 298 -26.06 17.82 13.77
C LEU A 298 -27.09 16.82 13.17
N PRO A 299 -28.27 17.25 12.67
CA PRO A 299 -29.18 16.34 11.97
C PRO A 299 -28.57 15.72 10.72
N MET A 300 -27.78 16.49 9.94
CA MET A 300 -27.03 15.94 8.81
C MET A 300 -25.98 14.91 9.24
N ALA A 301 -25.23 15.17 10.32
CA ALA A 301 -24.24 14.23 10.85
C ALA A 301 -24.83 12.87 11.26
N LEU A 302 -26.14 12.82 11.59
CA LEU A 302 -26.85 11.61 11.97
C LEU A 302 -27.16 10.67 10.78
N ILE A 303 -27.02 11.14 9.54
CA ILE A 303 -27.35 10.37 8.32
C ILE A 303 -26.18 10.23 7.33
N GLU A 304 -25.09 10.98 7.51
CA GLU A 304 -23.86 10.83 6.70
C GLU A 304 -23.19 9.46 6.90
N GLU A 305 -22.28 9.09 6.00
CA GLU A 305 -21.42 7.91 6.20
C GLU A 305 -20.35 8.20 7.27
N PRO A 306 -20.37 7.54 8.45
CA PRO A 306 -19.51 7.91 9.58
C PRO A 306 -18.02 7.94 9.25
N ARG A 307 -17.56 6.99 8.42
CA ARG A 307 -16.15 6.83 8.08
C ARG A 307 -15.62 7.98 7.22
N THR A 308 -16.37 8.38 6.20
CA THR A 308 -15.99 9.46 5.29
C THR A 308 -16.25 10.83 5.91
N ALA A 309 -17.33 10.99 6.68
CA ALA A 309 -17.63 12.20 7.45
C ALA A 309 -16.51 12.52 8.47
N LYS A 310 -16.07 11.53 9.25
CA LYS A 310 -14.91 11.70 10.16
C LYS A 310 -13.67 12.20 9.42
N ARG A 311 -13.33 11.59 8.27
CA ARG A 311 -12.16 11.98 7.47
C ARG A 311 -12.32 13.37 6.87
N ARG A 312 -13.52 13.75 6.43
CA ARG A 312 -13.83 15.09 5.92
C ARG A 312 -13.58 16.14 7.00
N ARG A 313 -14.12 15.92 8.19
CA ARG A 313 -14.01 16.80 9.37
C ARG A 313 -12.59 16.92 9.94
N GLN A 314 -11.71 15.97 9.59
CA GLN A 314 -10.27 16.06 9.88
C GLN A 314 -9.51 17.05 8.99
N THR A 315 -10.20 17.72 8.06
CA THR A 315 -9.62 18.72 7.17
C THR A 315 -10.18 20.11 7.46
N LYS A 316 -9.92 21.09 6.60
CA LYS A 316 -10.54 22.41 6.69
C LYS A 316 -12.06 22.40 6.40
N HIS A 317 -12.61 21.29 5.91
CA HIS A 317 -14.02 21.13 5.53
C HIS A 317 -14.84 20.48 6.64
N GLY A 318 -16.12 20.82 6.72
CA GLY A 318 -17.06 20.16 7.62
C GLY A 318 -16.91 20.45 9.10
N GLY A 319 -16.07 21.41 9.47
CA GLY A 319 -15.99 21.88 10.85
C GLY A 319 -17.18 22.76 11.22
N LEU A 320 -17.61 22.69 12.47
CA LEU A 320 -18.61 23.62 13.03
C LEU A 320 -18.07 25.06 13.00
N GLY A 321 -18.98 26.03 12.89
CA GLY A 321 -18.70 27.46 12.85
C GLY A 321 -18.02 27.94 11.57
N ARG A 322 -18.13 27.20 10.46
CA ARG A 322 -17.50 27.54 9.18
C ARG A 322 -18.47 28.31 8.28
N TYR A 323 -18.07 29.51 7.88
CA TYR A 323 -18.83 30.39 6.98
C TYR A 323 -17.91 31.21 6.09
N ARG A 324 -18.49 31.86 5.08
CA ARG A 324 -17.84 32.90 4.25
C ARG A 324 -18.79 34.07 4.05
N GLU A 325 -18.37 35.28 4.37
CA GLU A 325 -19.19 36.48 4.14
C GLU A 325 -19.20 36.90 2.66
N LYS A 326 -20.32 37.46 2.23
CA LYS A 326 -20.55 37.96 0.87
C LYS A 326 -21.29 39.30 0.91
N PRO A 327 -21.21 40.13 -0.15
CA PRO A 327 -21.93 41.40 -0.20
C PRO A 327 -23.45 41.27 -0.04
N TYR A 328 -24.03 40.12 -0.40
CA TYR A 328 -25.46 39.83 -0.33
C TYR A 328 -25.89 39.03 0.92
N GLY A 329 -24.96 38.67 1.82
CA GLY A 329 -25.24 37.80 2.97
C GLY A 329 -24.05 36.91 3.31
N PHE A 330 -24.23 35.59 3.37
CA PHE A 330 -23.14 34.66 3.64
C PHE A 330 -23.37 33.24 3.07
N GLU A 331 -22.27 32.49 2.97
CA GLU A 331 -22.26 31.06 2.63
C GLU A 331 -21.98 30.23 3.89
N TYR A 332 -22.80 29.22 4.14
CA TYR A 332 -22.61 28.25 5.21
C TYR A 332 -21.85 27.02 4.68
N LEU A 333 -20.69 26.70 5.28
CA LEU A 333 -19.72 25.77 4.69
C LEU A 333 -19.64 24.40 5.39
N THR A 334 -20.37 24.20 6.48
CA THR A 334 -20.26 23.01 7.33
C THR A 334 -20.77 21.74 6.64
N LEU A 335 -21.80 21.80 5.81
CA LEU A 335 -22.45 20.59 5.29
C LEU A 335 -21.60 19.86 4.25
N SER A 336 -21.69 18.54 4.25
CA SER A 336 -21.29 17.70 3.12
C SER A 336 -22.29 17.87 1.96
N SER A 337 -21.97 17.30 0.79
CA SER A 337 -22.92 17.32 -0.33
C SER A 337 -24.16 16.50 0.00
N TRP A 338 -25.32 17.15 0.00
CA TRP A 338 -26.61 16.60 0.43
C TRP A 338 -27.52 16.15 -0.73
N ILE A 339 -27.05 16.18 -1.98
CA ILE A 339 -27.79 15.74 -3.19
C ILE A 339 -27.80 14.22 -3.41
N LEU A 340 -27.65 13.43 -2.35
CA LEU A 340 -27.65 11.97 -2.44
C LEU A 340 -29.00 11.42 -2.90
N GLU A 341 -30.10 12.07 -2.52
CA GLU A 341 -31.49 11.75 -2.83
C GLU A 341 -32.30 13.05 -2.99
N PRO A 342 -33.29 13.10 -3.90
CA PRO A 342 -34.12 14.30 -4.09
C PRO A 342 -34.91 14.67 -2.83
N GLU A 343 -35.48 13.68 -2.13
CA GLU A 343 -36.22 13.88 -0.89
C GLU A 343 -35.35 14.51 0.20
N LEU A 344 -34.12 14.01 0.34
CA LEU A 344 -33.16 14.54 1.29
C LEU A 344 -32.77 15.97 0.95
N ALA A 345 -32.47 16.24 -0.32
CA ALA A 345 -32.08 17.55 -0.79
C ALA A 345 -33.17 18.60 -0.50
N LEU A 346 -34.42 18.28 -0.79
CA LEU A 346 -35.55 19.17 -0.47
C LEU A 346 -35.70 19.34 1.06
N ALA A 347 -35.61 18.26 1.84
CA ALA A 347 -35.72 18.33 3.30
C ALA A 347 -34.61 19.19 3.93
N VAL A 348 -33.38 19.13 3.41
CA VAL A 348 -32.26 19.95 3.86
C VAL A 348 -32.50 21.42 3.57
N LEU A 349 -33.00 21.76 2.38
CA LEU A 349 -33.34 23.15 2.03
C LEU A 349 -34.49 23.69 2.90
N CYS A 350 -35.54 22.90 3.11
CA CYS A 350 -36.65 23.26 4.00
C CYS A 350 -36.18 23.44 5.45
N LEU A 351 -35.31 22.55 5.94
CA LEU A 351 -34.75 22.65 7.30
C LEU A 351 -33.85 23.88 7.44
N ALA A 352 -32.99 24.13 6.45
CA ALA A 352 -32.12 25.30 6.42
C ALA A 352 -32.93 26.59 6.44
N HIS A 353 -34.00 26.69 5.64
CA HIS A 353 -34.91 27.83 5.65
C HIS A 353 -35.64 27.99 6.98
N LEU A 354 -36.16 26.90 7.55
CA LEU A 354 -36.86 26.89 8.84
C LEU A 354 -35.93 27.42 9.94
N VAL A 355 -34.74 26.85 10.03
CA VAL A 355 -33.72 27.24 11.02
C VAL A 355 -33.30 28.69 10.81
N ALA A 356 -33.04 29.11 9.56
CA ALA A 356 -32.66 30.48 9.27
C ALA A 356 -33.78 31.49 9.55
N SER A 357 -35.06 31.10 9.43
CA SER A 357 -36.20 31.97 9.75
C SER A 357 -36.45 32.10 11.26
N HIS A 358 -36.15 31.05 12.02
CA HIS A 358 -36.48 30.92 13.43
C HIS A 358 -35.25 30.87 14.36
N HIS A 359 -34.06 31.24 13.88
CA HIS A 359 -32.82 31.16 14.69
C HIS A 359 -32.86 31.96 16.00
N HIS A 360 -33.72 32.99 16.08
CA HIS A 360 -33.88 33.83 17.26
C HIS A 360 -34.71 33.20 18.38
N GLU A 361 -35.50 32.15 18.08
CA GLU A 361 -36.31 31.40 19.05
C GLU A 361 -35.75 29.99 19.35
N LEU A 362 -34.68 29.58 18.67
CA LEU A 362 -34.09 28.24 18.78
C LEU A 362 -32.92 28.20 19.79
N PRO A 363 -33.06 27.51 20.95
CA PRO A 363 -31.99 27.41 21.94
C PRO A 363 -30.84 26.51 21.48
N CYS A 364 -29.59 26.90 21.73
CA CYS A 364 -28.40 26.23 21.16
C CYS A 364 -27.48 25.58 22.22
N ASP A 365 -28.05 25.13 23.34
CA ASP A 365 -27.28 24.70 24.53
C ASP A 365 -26.49 23.40 24.30
N LEU A 366 -26.95 22.51 23.41
CA LEU A 366 -26.33 21.21 23.18
C LEU A 366 -25.07 21.30 22.32
N LEU A 367 -24.97 22.32 21.45
CA LEU A 367 -23.91 22.47 20.46
C LEU A 367 -22.51 22.52 21.09
N PHE A 368 -22.40 23.13 22.27
CA PHE A 368 -21.12 23.39 22.92
C PHE A 368 -20.74 22.35 23.97
N HIS A 369 -21.59 21.35 24.20
CA HIS A 369 -21.24 20.25 25.09
C HIS A 369 -20.04 19.46 24.50
N PRO A 370 -18.92 19.29 25.22
CA PRO A 370 -17.69 18.67 24.70
C PRO A 370 -17.91 17.31 24.04
N LEU A 371 -18.72 16.45 24.66
CA LEU A 371 -19.05 15.13 24.12
C LEU A 371 -19.86 15.19 22.81
N VAL A 372 -20.73 16.20 22.62
CA VAL A 372 -21.49 16.39 21.37
C VAL A 372 -20.56 16.79 20.25
N GLN A 373 -19.67 17.76 20.50
CA GLN A 373 -18.66 18.16 19.52
C GLN A 373 -17.71 17.01 19.17
N ARG A 374 -17.20 16.29 20.18
CA ARG A 374 -16.38 15.10 19.95
C ARG A 374 -17.13 14.04 19.13
N ALA A 375 -18.40 13.80 19.43
CA ALA A 375 -19.22 12.85 18.67
C ALA A 375 -19.41 13.28 17.21
N TYR A 376 -19.63 14.57 16.97
CA TYR A 376 -19.69 15.15 15.61
C TYR A 376 -18.41 14.90 14.82
N TYR A 377 -17.25 15.29 15.34
CA TYR A 377 -15.97 15.12 14.66
C TYR A 377 -15.54 13.65 14.51
N GLN A 378 -15.95 12.78 15.43
CA GLN A 378 -15.66 11.35 15.35
C GLN A 378 -16.65 10.55 14.49
N GLY A 379 -17.73 11.16 14.01
CA GLY A 379 -18.80 10.46 13.30
C GLY A 379 -19.60 9.50 14.20
N ASN A 380 -19.65 9.76 15.51
CA ASN A 380 -20.33 8.90 16.48
C ASN A 380 -21.85 9.19 16.49
N GLN A 381 -22.56 8.61 15.52
CA GLN A 381 -24.00 8.76 15.38
C GLN A 381 -24.79 8.20 16.55
N VAL A 382 -24.26 7.17 17.24
CA VAL A 382 -24.91 6.57 18.41
C VAL A 382 -25.06 7.60 19.52
N PHE A 383 -24.00 8.35 19.82
CA PHE A 383 -24.04 9.41 20.81
C PHE A 383 -24.92 10.59 20.36
N LEU A 384 -24.74 11.06 19.11
CA LEU A 384 -25.52 12.19 18.58
C LEU A 384 -27.03 11.91 18.60
N ARG A 385 -27.46 10.65 18.42
CA ARG A 385 -28.87 10.27 18.43
C ARG A 385 -29.55 10.53 19.78
N GLN A 386 -28.78 10.54 20.87
CA GLN A 386 -29.29 10.88 22.20
C GLN A 386 -29.78 12.33 22.29
N CYS A 387 -29.23 13.21 21.44
CA CYS A 387 -29.64 14.61 21.35
C CYS A 387 -30.88 14.81 20.46
N TRP A 388 -31.20 13.84 19.59
CA TRP A 388 -32.18 14.01 18.52
C TRP A 388 -33.59 14.37 19.01
N ALA A 389 -34.08 13.70 20.05
CA ALA A 389 -35.42 13.94 20.58
C ALA A 389 -35.62 15.40 21.03
N THR A 390 -34.58 15.99 21.64
CA THR A 390 -34.58 17.40 22.05
C THR A 390 -34.58 18.32 20.83
N LEU A 391 -33.73 18.06 19.84
CA LEU A 391 -33.64 18.87 18.62
C LEU A 391 -34.97 18.86 17.84
N LYS A 392 -35.52 17.68 17.59
CA LYS A 392 -36.81 17.48 16.90
C LYS A 392 -37.94 18.25 17.57
N LYS A 393 -38.03 18.18 18.91
CA LYS A 393 -39.08 18.87 19.67
C LYS A 393 -39.04 20.39 19.49
N GLN A 394 -37.85 21.00 19.42
CA GLN A 394 -37.74 22.44 19.21
C GLN A 394 -38.09 22.84 17.77
N LEU A 395 -37.67 22.05 16.78
CA LEU A 395 -38.02 22.29 15.37
C LEU A 395 -39.54 22.26 15.15
N ILE A 396 -40.25 21.27 15.72
CA ILE A 396 -41.71 21.13 15.58
C ILE A 396 -42.49 22.31 16.18
N ARG A 397 -41.93 23.00 17.17
CA ARG A 397 -42.58 24.12 17.86
C ARG A 397 -42.53 25.45 17.10
N THR A 398 -41.64 25.55 16.11
CA THR A 398 -41.49 26.78 15.32
C THR A 398 -42.75 27.05 14.49
N ALA A 399 -43.12 28.32 14.34
CA ALA A 399 -44.41 28.68 13.75
C ALA A 399 -44.56 28.26 12.27
N SER A 400 -43.45 28.14 11.52
CA SER A 400 -43.50 27.72 10.10
C SER A 400 -43.26 26.23 9.86
N TYR A 401 -43.05 25.40 10.90
CA TYR A 401 -42.90 23.95 10.75
C TYR A 401 -44.05 23.27 9.97
N PRO A 402 -45.35 23.59 10.20
CA PRO A 402 -46.45 22.95 9.47
C PRO A 402 -46.37 23.11 7.94
N ARG A 403 -45.70 24.17 7.45
CA ARG A 403 -45.48 24.38 6.00
C ARG A 403 -44.54 23.34 5.38
N TYR A 404 -43.60 22.81 6.17
CA TYR A 404 -42.55 21.89 5.74
C TYR A 404 -42.66 20.49 6.37
N GLU A 405 -43.74 20.22 7.11
CA GLU A 405 -43.90 18.99 7.89
C GLU A 405 -43.75 17.74 7.02
N ARG A 406 -44.31 17.75 5.80
CA ARG A 406 -44.26 16.62 4.88
C ARG A 406 -42.82 16.29 4.46
N GLU A 407 -42.04 17.31 4.11
CA GLU A 407 -40.66 17.19 3.68
C GLU A 407 -39.75 16.80 4.86
N LEU A 408 -39.88 17.48 6.00
CA LEU A 408 -39.04 17.27 7.18
C LEU A 408 -39.28 15.91 7.85
N THR A 409 -40.52 15.41 7.82
CA THR A 409 -40.85 14.08 8.37
C THR A 409 -40.03 12.97 7.72
N GLN A 410 -39.67 13.11 6.44
CA GLN A 410 -38.85 12.11 5.74
C GLN A 410 -37.43 12.06 6.31
N LEU A 411 -36.80 13.21 6.52
CA LEU A 411 -35.50 13.31 7.17
C LEU A 411 -35.57 12.81 8.62
N PHE A 412 -36.61 13.20 9.36
CA PHE A 412 -36.77 12.82 10.77
C PHE A 412 -36.93 11.30 10.94
N ASN A 413 -37.78 10.68 10.11
CA ASN A 413 -37.96 9.23 10.10
C ASN A 413 -36.65 8.50 9.79
N ARG A 414 -35.85 9.02 8.84
CA ARG A 414 -34.54 8.43 8.52
C ARG A 414 -33.56 8.53 9.68
N ILE A 415 -33.50 9.68 10.35
CA ILE A 415 -32.68 9.84 11.56
C ILE A 415 -33.11 8.82 12.62
N GLU A 416 -34.40 8.62 12.83
CA GLU A 416 -34.95 7.70 13.84
C GLU A 416 -34.74 6.23 13.51
N GLN A 417 -34.93 5.84 12.26
CA GLN A 417 -34.65 4.48 11.76
C GLN A 417 -33.15 4.17 11.82
N GLY A 418 -32.31 5.17 11.54
CA GLY A 418 -30.86 5.03 11.43
C GLY A 418 -30.37 4.36 10.17
N GLY A 419 -29.05 4.19 10.13
CA GLY A 419 -28.32 3.86 8.90
C GLY A 419 -27.72 5.09 8.25
N SER A 420 -26.61 4.90 7.54
CA SER A 420 -25.92 5.93 6.78
C SER A 420 -26.33 5.90 5.31
N LEU A 421 -26.20 7.05 4.65
CA LEU A 421 -26.37 7.15 3.21
C LEU A 421 -25.09 6.69 2.50
N PRO A 422 -25.18 5.70 1.59
CA PRO A 422 -23.99 5.17 0.95
C PRO A 422 -23.49 6.10 -0.16
N GLU A 423 -22.38 6.78 0.09
CA GLU A 423 -21.73 7.77 -0.80
C GLU A 423 -21.15 7.16 -2.10
N SER A 424 -21.05 5.83 -2.19
CA SER A 424 -20.49 5.11 -3.34
C SER A 424 -21.50 4.83 -4.46
N HIS A 425 -22.77 5.20 -4.28
CA HIS A 425 -23.82 4.92 -5.27
C HIS A 425 -23.97 6.06 -6.27
N ASP A 426 -24.33 5.68 -7.49
CA ASP A 426 -24.71 6.63 -8.53
C ASP A 426 -26.01 7.35 -8.18
N ILE A 427 -25.94 8.66 -7.92
CA ILE A 427 -27.11 9.46 -7.53
C ILE A 427 -28.15 9.58 -8.65
N ARG A 428 -27.77 9.42 -9.92
CA ARG A 428 -28.69 9.50 -11.07
C ARG A 428 -29.93 8.63 -10.89
N ARG A 429 -29.73 7.39 -10.40
CA ARG A 429 -30.81 6.41 -10.20
C ARG A 429 -31.90 6.90 -9.24
N ARG A 430 -31.52 7.72 -8.26
CA ARG A 430 -32.44 8.24 -7.22
C ARG A 430 -33.11 9.53 -7.66
N TRP A 431 -32.43 10.32 -8.48
CA TRP A 431 -32.96 11.55 -9.08
C TRP A 431 -33.74 11.31 -10.38
N GLY A 432 -34.05 10.06 -10.73
CA GLY A 432 -34.76 9.72 -11.97
C GLY A 432 -33.98 10.03 -13.25
N GLY A 433 -32.65 10.22 -13.16
CA GLY A 433 -31.78 10.44 -14.29
C GLY A 433 -31.64 9.19 -15.15
N THR A 434 -31.52 9.38 -16.47
CA THR A 434 -31.31 8.26 -17.40
C THR A 434 -29.84 7.85 -17.41
N VAL A 435 -29.59 6.55 -17.30
CA VAL A 435 -28.27 5.96 -17.52
C VAL A 435 -28.31 5.37 -18.92
N GLY A 436 -27.52 5.91 -19.85
CA GLY A 436 -27.44 5.39 -21.21
C GLY A 436 -26.86 3.97 -21.24
N LYS A 437 -26.94 3.31 -22.39
CA LYS A 437 -26.45 1.91 -22.57
C LYS A 437 -25.00 1.82 -23.04
N THR A 438 -24.36 2.96 -23.25
CA THR A 438 -22.99 3.07 -23.76
C THR A 438 -22.02 3.27 -22.62
N SER A 439 -20.88 2.56 -22.65
CA SER A 439 -19.78 2.78 -21.73
C SER A 439 -18.86 3.90 -22.22
N TYR A 440 -18.38 4.72 -21.29
CA TYR A 440 -17.31 5.68 -21.51
C TYR A 440 -15.96 4.95 -21.58
N GLU A 441 -15.21 5.20 -22.66
CA GLU A 441 -13.87 4.68 -22.83
C GLU A 441 -12.87 5.84 -22.70
N PRO A 442 -12.15 5.97 -21.57
CA PRO A 442 -11.20 7.06 -21.36
C PRO A 442 -9.95 6.96 -22.26
N GLY A 443 -9.84 5.91 -23.07
CA GLY A 443 -8.70 5.64 -23.94
C GLY A 443 -7.55 4.93 -23.21
N MET A 444 -6.37 4.91 -23.85
CA MET A 444 -5.16 4.29 -23.29
C MET A 444 -4.48 5.26 -22.32
N ILE A 445 -4.78 5.16 -21.03
CA ILE A 445 -4.26 6.07 -20.00
C ILE A 445 -3.42 5.30 -18.98
N ILE A 446 -2.28 5.89 -18.63
CA ILE A 446 -1.47 5.50 -17.47
C ILE A 446 -1.34 6.69 -16.51
N GLN A 447 -1.86 6.51 -15.30
CA GLN A 447 -1.80 7.50 -14.23
C GLN A 447 -0.57 7.25 -13.35
N ILE A 448 0.34 8.23 -13.30
CA ILE A 448 1.64 8.11 -12.63
C ILE A 448 1.81 9.25 -11.60
N PRO A 449 2.24 8.95 -10.36
CA PRO A 449 2.49 9.99 -9.35
C PRO A 449 3.56 11.00 -9.77
N LYS A 450 3.40 12.28 -9.37
CA LYS A 450 4.35 13.38 -9.66
C LYS A 450 5.81 12.99 -9.44
N LYS A 451 6.13 12.39 -8.28
CA LYS A 451 7.50 11.97 -7.93
C LYS A 451 8.10 11.04 -8.98
N THR A 452 7.32 10.05 -9.45
CA THR A 452 7.75 9.08 -10.47
C THR A 452 7.83 9.73 -11.85
N ARG A 453 6.90 10.63 -12.19
CA ARG A 453 6.96 11.42 -13.43
C ARG A 453 8.22 12.26 -13.51
N LEU A 454 8.52 13.02 -12.44
CA LEU A 454 9.74 13.83 -12.34
C LEU A 454 11.01 12.97 -12.44
N LYS A 455 11.06 11.82 -11.73
CA LYS A 455 12.18 10.88 -11.81
C LYS A 455 12.47 10.43 -13.25
N PHE A 456 11.44 10.24 -14.06
CA PHE A 456 11.54 9.73 -15.42
C PHE A 456 11.39 10.81 -16.50
N HIS A 457 11.43 12.10 -16.12
CA HIS A 457 11.25 13.24 -17.02
C HIS A 457 9.99 13.14 -17.89
N LEU A 458 8.88 12.71 -17.27
CA LEU A 458 7.61 12.52 -17.94
C LEU A 458 6.70 13.73 -17.76
N LEU A 459 6.12 14.23 -18.85
CA LEU A 459 5.15 15.32 -18.86
C LEU A 459 3.70 14.79 -18.81
N GLU A 460 2.79 15.61 -18.28
CA GLU A 460 1.35 15.37 -18.38
C GLU A 460 0.87 15.46 -19.82
N GLY A 461 -0.07 14.59 -20.21
CA GLY A 461 -0.67 14.60 -21.55
C GLY A 461 0.25 14.07 -22.65
N GLN A 462 1.54 13.86 -22.40
CA GLN A 462 2.43 13.23 -23.37
C GLN A 462 2.03 11.77 -23.60
N THR A 463 2.24 11.29 -24.82
CA THR A 463 2.10 9.87 -25.14
C THR A 463 3.43 9.17 -24.95
N ALA A 464 3.43 8.04 -24.22
CA ALA A 464 4.61 7.20 -24.02
C ALA A 464 4.31 5.75 -24.42
N GLN A 465 5.34 5.02 -24.83
CA GLN A 465 5.23 3.58 -25.08
C GLN A 465 5.20 2.84 -23.76
N VAL A 466 4.11 2.12 -23.48
CA VAL A 466 3.95 1.30 -22.27
C VAL A 466 4.15 -0.16 -22.63
N ARG A 467 5.15 -0.79 -22.03
CA ARG A 467 5.53 -2.18 -22.24
C ARG A 467 5.15 -3.03 -21.04
N ALA A 468 4.53 -4.17 -21.28
CA ALA A 468 4.28 -5.20 -20.27
C ALA A 468 4.72 -6.56 -20.82
N GLY A 469 5.79 -7.13 -20.25
CA GLY A 469 6.45 -8.29 -20.85
C GLY A 469 6.99 -7.93 -22.25
N LYS A 470 6.53 -8.64 -23.29
CA LYS A 470 6.86 -8.34 -24.69
C LYS A 470 5.74 -7.60 -25.45
N SER A 471 4.63 -7.25 -24.79
CA SER A 471 3.57 -6.42 -25.38
C SER A 471 3.88 -4.93 -25.18
N MET A 472 3.56 -4.10 -26.17
CA MET A 472 3.79 -2.66 -26.13
C MET A 472 2.59 -1.91 -26.71
N VAL A 473 2.11 -0.91 -25.98
CA VAL A 473 0.92 -0.11 -26.33
C VAL A 473 1.22 1.36 -26.01
N PRO A 474 0.95 2.30 -26.92
CA PRO A 474 1.05 3.73 -26.60
C PRO A 474 -0.05 4.14 -25.61
N ALA A 475 0.31 4.91 -24.59
CA ALA A 475 -0.64 5.45 -23.61
C ALA A 475 -0.32 6.91 -23.26
N ILE A 476 -1.37 7.67 -22.96
CA ILE A 476 -1.29 9.04 -22.48
C ILE A 476 -1.00 9.02 -20.99
N ILE A 477 -0.01 9.81 -20.57
CA ILE A 477 0.37 9.95 -19.17
C ILE A 477 -0.53 10.99 -18.50
N ARG A 478 -1.12 10.62 -17.36
CA ARG A 478 -1.94 11.49 -16.52
C ARG A 478 -1.44 11.50 -15.08
N SER A 479 -1.86 12.52 -14.32
CA SER A 479 -1.62 12.59 -12.89
C SER A 479 -2.30 11.42 -12.15
N TYR A 480 -1.60 10.83 -11.18
CA TYR A 480 -2.23 9.87 -10.27
C TYR A 480 -2.94 10.61 -9.13
N PRO A 481 -4.28 10.52 -9.03
CA PRO A 481 -5.04 11.39 -8.14
C PRO A 481 -4.85 11.11 -6.66
N TYR A 482 -4.31 9.96 -6.28
CA TYR A 482 -4.14 9.59 -4.88
C TYR A 482 -2.68 9.67 -4.42
N SER A 483 -1.87 10.50 -5.07
CA SER A 483 -0.42 10.61 -4.81
C SER A 483 -0.09 10.99 -3.36
N PHE A 484 -0.94 11.77 -2.69
CA PHE A 484 -0.82 12.12 -1.26
C PHE A 484 -1.01 10.93 -0.31
N TYR A 485 -1.69 9.87 -0.76
CA TYR A 485 -1.94 8.66 0.04
C TYR A 485 -1.10 7.47 -0.41
N ARG A 486 -0.87 7.33 -1.72
CA ARG A 486 -0.15 6.22 -2.37
C ARG A 486 0.82 6.78 -3.41
N SER A 487 1.98 7.24 -2.95
CA SER A 487 2.97 7.93 -3.79
C SER A 487 3.72 7.06 -4.81
N ASN A 488 3.62 5.73 -4.72
CA ASN A 488 4.34 4.78 -5.57
C ASN A 488 3.42 3.86 -6.40
N VAL A 489 2.12 4.16 -6.46
CA VAL A 489 1.15 3.34 -7.20
C VAL A 489 0.93 3.92 -8.60
N VAL A 490 0.93 3.04 -9.59
CA VAL A 490 0.56 3.37 -10.97
C VAL A 490 -0.76 2.71 -11.30
N GLN A 491 -1.61 3.44 -11.99
CA GLN A 491 -2.93 3.00 -12.39
C GLN A 491 -3.06 3.03 -13.92
N LEU A 492 -3.78 2.05 -14.45
CA LEU A 492 -3.94 1.83 -15.89
C LEU A 492 -5.44 1.83 -16.19
N SER A 493 -5.86 2.48 -17.27
CA SER A 493 -7.23 2.38 -17.74
C SER A 493 -7.60 0.95 -18.12
N ARG A 494 -8.90 0.63 -18.09
CA ARG A 494 -9.42 -0.69 -18.47
C ARG A 494 -8.97 -1.08 -19.89
N SER A 495 -9.05 -0.16 -20.84
CA SER A 495 -8.64 -0.38 -22.23
C SER A 495 -7.15 -0.69 -22.34
N LEU A 496 -6.29 0.04 -21.61
CA LEU A 496 -4.84 -0.22 -21.58
C LEU A 496 -4.52 -1.58 -20.95
N ARG A 497 -5.18 -1.93 -19.84
CA ARG A 497 -5.03 -3.25 -19.21
C ARG A 497 -5.45 -4.38 -20.13
N SER A 498 -6.58 -4.23 -20.82
CA SER A 498 -7.11 -5.23 -21.73
C SER A 498 -6.17 -5.44 -22.93
N GLN A 499 -5.66 -4.37 -23.54
CA GLN A 499 -4.70 -4.46 -24.64
C GLN A 499 -3.37 -5.11 -24.23
N LEU A 500 -2.92 -4.84 -23.01
CA LEU A 500 -1.71 -5.46 -22.45
C LEU A 500 -1.95 -6.86 -21.85
N SER A 501 -3.20 -7.37 -21.84
CA SER A 501 -3.61 -8.63 -21.22
C SER A 501 -3.16 -8.75 -19.76
N LEU A 502 -3.45 -7.72 -18.96
CA LEU A 502 -3.05 -7.61 -17.55
C LEU A 502 -4.21 -7.82 -16.58
N PRO A 503 -3.99 -8.45 -15.41
CA PRO A 503 -5.01 -8.57 -14.37
C PRO A 503 -5.51 -7.20 -13.88
N LYS A 504 -6.80 -7.12 -13.52
CA LYS A 504 -7.43 -5.89 -13.01
C LYS A 504 -6.81 -5.46 -11.68
N GLU A 505 -6.55 -6.42 -10.79
CA GLU A 505 -6.08 -6.19 -9.41
C GLU A 505 -4.55 -6.07 -9.30
N TRP A 506 -3.82 -6.25 -10.39
CA TRP A 506 -2.36 -6.12 -10.38
C TRP A 506 -1.94 -4.65 -10.49
N SER A 507 -1.11 -4.22 -9.52
CA SER A 507 -0.49 -2.89 -9.50
C SER A 507 0.99 -3.03 -9.84
N PRO A 508 1.42 -2.58 -11.04
CA PRO A 508 2.78 -2.80 -11.52
C PRO A 508 3.79 -1.84 -10.89
N LYS A 509 5.03 -2.29 -10.72
CA LYS A 509 6.18 -1.40 -10.64
C LYS A 509 6.48 -0.86 -12.03
N VAL A 510 6.86 0.42 -12.09
CA VAL A 510 7.20 1.11 -13.34
C VAL A 510 8.66 1.49 -13.36
N SER A 511 9.34 1.14 -14.45
CA SER A 511 10.64 1.67 -14.83
C SER A 511 10.53 2.43 -16.15
N CYS A 512 11.42 3.37 -16.39
CA CYS A 512 11.52 4.07 -17.67
C CYS A 512 12.94 3.95 -18.20
N ALA A 513 13.09 3.50 -19.44
CA ALA A 513 14.36 3.50 -20.15
C ALA A 513 14.12 3.89 -21.60
N ASN A 514 14.91 4.82 -22.13
CA ASN A 514 14.81 5.32 -23.51
C ASN A 514 13.37 5.76 -23.90
N GLY A 515 12.63 6.37 -22.97
CA GLY A 515 11.24 6.82 -23.19
C GLY A 515 10.19 5.71 -23.18
N ILE A 516 10.56 4.45 -22.91
CA ILE A 516 9.64 3.31 -22.79
C ILE A 516 9.36 3.03 -21.31
N LEU A 517 8.09 3.12 -20.92
CA LEU A 517 7.60 2.76 -19.59
C LEU A 517 7.38 1.27 -19.51
N THR A 518 8.09 0.56 -18.64
CA THR A 518 7.96 -0.89 -18.50
C THR A 518 7.25 -1.26 -17.20
N LEU A 519 6.12 -1.96 -17.33
CA LEU A 519 5.29 -2.49 -16.26
C LEU A 519 5.75 -3.90 -15.88
N GLY A 520 6.07 -4.13 -14.60
CA GLY A 520 6.56 -5.43 -14.17
C GLY A 520 7.74 -5.37 -13.21
N PRO A 521 8.61 -6.40 -13.21
CA PRO A 521 8.75 -7.46 -14.22
C PRO A 521 7.58 -8.46 -14.29
N ILE A 522 7.35 -9.00 -15.48
CA ILE A 522 6.44 -10.14 -15.74
C ILE A 522 7.28 -11.39 -15.98
N ILE A 523 7.06 -12.44 -15.19
CA ILE A 523 7.85 -13.67 -15.19
C ILE A 523 6.92 -14.84 -15.50
N GLY A 524 7.27 -15.64 -16.50
CA GLY A 524 6.56 -16.87 -16.83
C GLY A 524 7.31 -18.09 -16.30
N ILE A 525 6.65 -18.96 -15.54
CA ILE A 525 7.21 -20.24 -15.10
C ILE A 525 6.73 -21.32 -16.06
N LEU A 526 7.65 -21.90 -16.83
CA LEU A 526 7.35 -23.04 -17.71
C LEU A 526 7.42 -24.32 -16.88
N ALA A 527 6.31 -25.02 -16.65
CA ALA A 527 6.26 -26.22 -15.80
C ALA A 527 5.15 -27.19 -16.25
N CYS A 528 5.35 -28.49 -16.04
CA CYS A 528 4.37 -29.54 -16.37
C CYS A 528 3.38 -29.75 -15.22
N ARG A 529 2.09 -29.89 -15.54
CA ARG A 529 0.98 -30.22 -14.63
C ARG A 529 0.82 -31.76 -14.54
N PRO A 530 0.40 -32.30 -13.38
CA PRO A 530 0.27 -31.61 -12.08
C PRO A 530 1.66 -31.21 -11.54
N TYR A 531 1.75 -30.09 -10.81
CA TYR A 531 3.04 -29.56 -10.34
C TYR A 531 3.65 -30.33 -9.15
N GLU A 532 2.90 -31.25 -8.54
CA GLU A 532 3.31 -32.11 -7.42
C GLU A 532 4.08 -31.34 -6.32
N LYS A 533 5.31 -31.79 -5.97
CA LYS A 533 6.21 -31.21 -4.97
C LYS A 533 6.56 -29.73 -5.24
N GLN A 534 6.36 -29.22 -6.46
CA GLN A 534 6.64 -27.82 -6.83
C GLN A 534 5.48 -26.84 -6.53
N THR A 535 4.27 -27.34 -6.27
CA THR A 535 3.07 -26.49 -6.08
C THR A 535 3.28 -25.41 -5.00
N ALA A 536 3.73 -25.81 -3.82
CA ALA A 536 3.96 -24.89 -2.70
C ALA A 536 5.09 -23.88 -3.00
N TYR A 537 6.04 -24.24 -3.86
CA TYR A 537 7.13 -23.36 -4.26
C TYR A 537 6.64 -22.27 -5.23
N PHE A 538 5.84 -22.63 -6.24
CA PHE A 538 5.25 -21.68 -7.18
C PHE A 538 4.29 -20.72 -6.49
N GLN A 539 3.44 -21.20 -5.58
CA GLN A 539 2.56 -20.34 -4.77
C GLN A 539 3.34 -19.30 -3.95
N LEU A 540 4.48 -19.71 -3.36
CA LEU A 540 5.36 -18.80 -2.63
C LEU A 540 5.98 -17.73 -3.54
N LEU A 541 6.46 -18.12 -4.74
CA LEU A 541 7.00 -17.18 -5.73
C LEU A 541 5.93 -16.16 -6.16
N CYS A 542 4.71 -16.59 -6.47
CA CYS A 542 3.61 -15.70 -6.85
C CYS A 542 3.26 -14.71 -5.73
N ARG A 543 3.24 -15.15 -4.46
CA ARG A 543 2.99 -14.27 -3.32
C ARG A 543 4.10 -13.23 -3.13
N MET A 544 5.36 -13.67 -3.13
CA MET A 544 6.52 -12.77 -2.98
C MET A 544 6.68 -11.80 -4.14
N ALA A 545 6.26 -12.20 -5.35
CA ALA A 545 6.21 -11.35 -6.52
C ALA A 545 5.17 -10.23 -6.37
N LYS A 546 3.95 -10.55 -5.89
CA LYS A 546 2.91 -9.54 -5.62
C LYS A 546 3.38 -8.47 -4.64
N GLU A 547 4.04 -8.86 -3.55
CA GLU A 547 4.61 -7.93 -2.56
C GLU A 547 5.62 -6.95 -3.16
N ARG A 548 6.24 -7.31 -4.29
CA ARG A 548 7.24 -6.51 -5.02
C ARG A 548 6.68 -5.90 -6.31
N GLN A 549 5.35 -5.91 -6.47
CA GLN A 549 4.65 -5.39 -7.66
C GLN A 549 5.10 -6.06 -8.98
N MET A 550 5.56 -7.32 -8.88
CA MET A 550 5.90 -8.18 -10.02
C MET A 550 4.70 -9.08 -10.36
N LEU A 551 4.64 -9.59 -11.58
CA LEU A 551 3.63 -10.57 -12.00
C LEU A 551 4.32 -11.89 -12.31
N VAL A 552 3.83 -12.98 -11.72
CA VAL A 552 4.27 -14.35 -12.01
C VAL A 552 3.05 -15.17 -12.42
N TYR A 553 3.18 -15.92 -13.51
CA TYR A 553 2.20 -16.92 -13.93
C TYR A 553 2.90 -18.21 -14.37
N ILE A 554 2.20 -19.34 -14.27
CA ILE A 554 2.70 -20.67 -14.61
C ILE A 554 1.98 -21.18 -15.87
N PHE A 555 2.70 -21.78 -16.81
CA PHE A 555 2.18 -22.26 -18.10
C PHE A 555 2.92 -23.51 -18.62
N GLU A 556 2.27 -24.20 -19.56
CA GLU A 556 2.79 -25.34 -20.34
C GLU A 556 2.98 -24.96 -21.82
N PRO A 557 3.75 -25.75 -22.61
CA PRO A 557 3.90 -25.50 -24.06
C PRO A 557 2.57 -25.33 -24.80
N GLN A 558 1.57 -26.18 -24.51
CA GLN A 558 0.26 -26.12 -25.17
C GLN A 558 -0.58 -24.88 -24.82
N ASP A 559 -0.19 -24.12 -23.80
CA ASP A 559 -0.91 -22.91 -23.38
C ASP A 559 -0.54 -21.66 -24.21
N ILE A 560 0.45 -21.77 -25.10
CA ILE A 560 1.00 -20.65 -25.85
C ILE A 560 0.22 -20.44 -27.15
N ASP A 561 -0.39 -19.26 -27.28
CA ASP A 561 -0.92 -18.75 -28.54
C ASP A 561 0.19 -17.92 -29.22
N TRP A 562 0.92 -18.55 -30.14
CA TRP A 562 2.04 -17.95 -30.85
C TRP A 562 1.62 -16.80 -31.78
N GLU A 563 0.42 -16.87 -32.36
CA GLU A 563 -0.09 -15.85 -33.28
C GLU A 563 -0.42 -14.55 -32.52
N LYS A 564 -1.14 -14.68 -31.40
CA LYS A 564 -1.51 -13.53 -30.56
C LYS A 564 -0.40 -13.09 -29.62
N ARG A 565 0.65 -13.90 -29.48
CA ARG A 565 1.74 -13.70 -28.49
C ARG A 565 1.21 -13.61 -27.06
N LEU A 566 0.23 -14.46 -26.76
CA LEU A 566 -0.39 -14.59 -25.44
C LEU A 566 -0.15 -16.00 -24.89
N ILE A 567 -0.14 -16.12 -23.57
CA ILE A 567 0.02 -17.40 -22.88
C ILE A 567 -1.12 -17.56 -21.89
N ARG A 568 -1.88 -18.65 -22.00
CA ARG A 568 -2.83 -19.02 -20.95
C ARG A 568 -2.03 -19.48 -19.72
N GLY A 569 -2.24 -18.85 -18.58
CA GLY A 569 -1.47 -19.17 -17.39
C GLY A 569 -2.30 -19.14 -16.13
N THR A 570 -1.76 -19.72 -15.06
CA THR A 570 -2.31 -19.61 -13.71
C THR A 570 -1.45 -18.65 -12.91
N SER A 571 -2.06 -17.62 -12.31
CA SER A 571 -1.40 -16.65 -11.44
C SER A 571 -2.06 -16.56 -10.07
N LEU A 572 -1.57 -15.68 -9.18
CA LEU A 572 -2.26 -15.37 -7.93
C LEU A 572 -3.63 -14.70 -8.14
N TYR A 573 -3.88 -14.17 -9.35
CA TYR A 573 -5.12 -13.53 -9.76
C TYR A 573 -6.09 -14.49 -10.49
N GLY A 574 -5.76 -15.78 -10.53
CA GLY A 574 -6.52 -16.81 -11.26
C GLY A 574 -5.96 -17.11 -12.64
N ASP A 575 -6.72 -17.89 -13.39
CA ASP A 575 -6.40 -18.31 -14.76
C ASP A 575 -6.81 -17.23 -15.76
N ALA A 576 -5.89 -16.82 -16.63
CA ALA A 576 -6.12 -15.80 -17.65
C ALA A 576 -5.13 -15.94 -18.81
N PHE A 577 -5.33 -15.14 -19.87
CA PHE A 577 -4.30 -14.90 -20.87
C PHE A 577 -3.37 -13.77 -20.42
N PHE A 578 -2.07 -14.00 -20.53
CA PHE A 578 -1.02 -13.05 -20.18
C PHE A 578 -0.17 -12.73 -21.40
N PRO A 579 0.46 -11.54 -21.46
CA PRO A 579 1.44 -11.26 -22.50
C PRO A 579 2.66 -12.19 -22.33
N PHE A 580 3.39 -12.40 -23.43
CA PHE A 580 4.70 -13.05 -23.37
C PHE A 580 5.57 -12.40 -22.27
N PRO A 581 6.22 -13.21 -21.41
CA PRO A 581 6.86 -12.70 -20.21
C PRO A 581 8.15 -11.97 -20.57
N ALA A 582 8.62 -11.12 -19.66
CA ALA A 582 9.93 -10.49 -19.80
C ALA A 582 11.07 -11.49 -19.53
N VAL A 583 10.82 -12.53 -18.71
CA VAL A 583 11.78 -13.59 -18.35
C VAL A 583 11.05 -14.91 -18.17
N VAL A 584 11.67 -16.02 -18.60
CA VAL A 584 11.17 -17.37 -18.33
C VAL A 584 11.97 -18.04 -17.22
N TYR A 585 11.28 -18.64 -16.26
CA TYR A 585 11.84 -19.61 -15.32
C TYR A 585 11.44 -21.02 -15.74
N ASP A 586 12.34 -21.73 -16.42
CA ASP A 586 12.08 -23.11 -16.86
C ASP A 586 12.20 -24.08 -15.69
N ARG A 587 11.05 -24.63 -15.28
CA ARG A 587 10.88 -25.65 -14.24
C ARG A 587 10.21 -26.91 -14.78
N TYR A 588 10.21 -27.07 -16.10
CA TYR A 588 9.62 -28.22 -16.77
C TYR A 588 10.54 -29.43 -16.60
N LEU A 589 10.04 -30.45 -15.92
CA LEU A 589 10.67 -31.75 -15.70
C LEU A 589 9.79 -32.79 -16.41
N SER A 590 10.33 -33.53 -17.38
CA SER A 590 9.57 -34.55 -18.13
C SER A 590 10.03 -35.95 -17.71
N PRO A 591 9.11 -36.86 -17.35
CA PRO A 591 9.41 -38.27 -17.21
C PRO A 591 9.44 -38.92 -18.61
N GLY A 592 10.62 -39.08 -19.20
CA GLY A 592 10.79 -39.74 -20.51
C GLY A 592 11.58 -38.90 -21.52
N SER A 593 12.20 -39.58 -22.48
CA SER A 593 13.11 -39.00 -23.48
C SER A 593 12.48 -37.90 -24.34
N HIS A 594 13.27 -36.86 -24.61
CA HIS A 594 13.11 -35.87 -25.69
C HIS A 594 11.68 -35.49 -26.11
N ASN A 595 10.96 -34.74 -25.28
CA ASN A 595 9.75 -34.04 -25.73
C ASN A 595 10.15 -32.90 -26.70
N SER A 596 9.96 -33.12 -28.01
CA SER A 596 10.31 -32.19 -29.09
C SER A 596 9.60 -30.84 -28.96
N GLU A 597 8.33 -30.85 -28.52
CA GLU A 597 7.49 -29.66 -28.36
C GLU A 597 8.05 -28.71 -27.29
N VAL A 598 8.52 -29.25 -26.16
CA VAL A 598 9.11 -28.45 -25.08
C VAL A 598 10.42 -27.81 -25.54
N ASN A 599 11.24 -28.54 -26.29
CA ASN A 599 12.50 -28.03 -26.81
C ASN A 599 12.28 -26.96 -27.89
N GLU A 600 11.29 -27.16 -28.77
CA GLU A 600 10.87 -26.15 -29.74
C GLU A 600 10.36 -24.89 -29.03
N THR A 601 9.55 -25.04 -27.97
CA THR A 601 9.05 -23.93 -27.15
C THR A 601 10.19 -23.14 -26.51
N ARG A 602 11.16 -23.84 -25.89
CA ARG A 602 12.36 -23.22 -25.31
C ARG A 602 13.14 -22.43 -26.37
N TYR A 603 13.37 -23.04 -27.52
CA TYR A 603 14.09 -22.42 -28.64
C TYR A 603 13.37 -21.17 -29.14
N LYS A 604 12.06 -21.26 -29.41
CA LYS A 604 11.24 -20.14 -29.85
C LYS A 604 11.27 -18.99 -28.85
N LEU A 605 10.95 -19.25 -27.58
CA LEU A 605 10.93 -18.20 -26.55
C LEU A 605 12.30 -17.53 -26.39
N GLN A 606 13.39 -18.31 -26.35
CA GLN A 606 14.72 -17.79 -26.11
C GLN A 606 15.31 -17.05 -27.32
N TYR A 607 15.23 -17.62 -28.51
CA TYR A 607 15.97 -17.14 -29.69
C TYR A 607 15.11 -16.43 -30.73
N VAL A 608 13.81 -16.76 -30.83
CA VAL A 608 12.90 -16.09 -31.78
C VAL A 608 12.23 -14.86 -31.14
N TYR A 609 11.83 -14.97 -29.87
CA TYR A 609 11.17 -13.88 -29.13
C TYR A 609 12.11 -13.11 -28.19
N ASP A 610 13.39 -13.49 -28.15
CA ASP A 610 14.43 -12.85 -27.33
C ASP A 610 14.03 -12.74 -25.84
N ILE A 611 13.42 -13.79 -25.30
CA ILE A 611 13.02 -13.83 -23.89
C ILE A 611 14.13 -14.51 -23.10
N PRO A 612 14.84 -13.79 -22.20
CA PRO A 612 15.89 -14.40 -21.39
C PRO A 612 15.31 -15.44 -20.43
N PHE A 613 16.09 -16.49 -20.19
CA PHE A 613 15.77 -17.52 -19.20
C PHE A 613 16.60 -17.29 -17.94
N ILE A 614 16.03 -17.55 -16.76
CA ILE A 614 16.81 -17.58 -15.51
C ILE A 614 17.95 -18.59 -15.66
N ASN A 615 17.64 -19.79 -16.17
CA ASN A 615 18.59 -20.83 -16.51
C ASN A 615 18.42 -21.20 -17.99
N SER A 616 19.48 -21.02 -18.77
CA SER A 616 19.46 -21.19 -20.24
C SER A 616 19.33 -22.65 -20.66
N LEU A 617 18.90 -22.87 -21.91
CA LEU A 617 18.90 -24.20 -22.51
C LEU A 617 20.31 -24.84 -22.51
N ALA A 618 21.35 -24.05 -22.77
CA ALA A 618 22.73 -24.52 -22.78
C ALA A 618 23.17 -25.09 -21.42
N LEU A 619 22.76 -24.46 -20.31
CA LEU A 619 23.00 -25.00 -18.96
C LEU A 619 22.31 -26.34 -18.77
N PHE A 620 21.03 -26.45 -19.16
CA PHE A 620 20.29 -27.70 -19.03
C PHE A 620 20.95 -28.83 -19.84
N SER A 621 21.33 -28.55 -21.08
CA SER A 621 22.06 -29.49 -21.95
C SER A 621 23.36 -29.97 -21.32
N LEU A 622 24.17 -29.07 -20.76
CA LEU A 622 25.42 -29.44 -20.08
C LEU A 622 25.17 -30.32 -18.85
N THR A 623 24.29 -29.89 -17.93
CA THR A 623 24.01 -30.64 -16.69
C THR A 623 23.32 -31.99 -16.93
N GLY A 624 22.66 -32.16 -18.08
CA GLY A 624 22.08 -33.43 -18.51
C GLY A 624 23.10 -34.44 -19.05
N ASN A 625 24.32 -33.99 -19.40
CA ASN A 625 25.39 -34.83 -19.93
C ASN A 625 26.51 -34.99 -18.89
N LYS A 626 26.61 -36.19 -18.31
CA LYS A 626 27.58 -36.49 -17.23
C LYS A 626 29.03 -36.35 -17.69
N TRP A 627 29.33 -36.75 -18.93
CA TRP A 627 30.70 -36.69 -19.46
C TRP A 627 31.11 -35.26 -19.79
N GLU A 628 30.24 -34.48 -20.45
CA GLU A 628 30.55 -33.08 -20.75
C GLU A 628 30.70 -32.26 -19.45
N THR A 629 29.84 -32.51 -18.46
CA THR A 629 29.97 -31.92 -17.12
C THR A 629 31.33 -32.28 -16.49
N TYR A 630 31.73 -33.55 -16.51
CA TYR A 630 33.04 -33.97 -16.00
C TYR A 630 34.18 -33.25 -16.72
N GLN A 631 34.15 -33.17 -18.05
CA GLN A 631 35.19 -32.49 -18.83
C GLN A 631 35.33 -31.02 -18.43
N VAL A 632 34.21 -30.28 -18.33
CA VAL A 632 34.21 -28.86 -17.92
C VAL A 632 34.79 -28.70 -16.51
N LEU A 633 34.38 -29.55 -15.56
CA LEU A 633 34.85 -29.43 -14.18
C LEU A 633 36.30 -29.89 -14.00
N SER A 634 36.72 -30.93 -14.72
CA SER A 634 38.07 -31.53 -14.61
C SER A 634 39.19 -30.55 -14.94
N ALA A 635 38.94 -29.57 -15.80
CA ALA A 635 39.92 -28.56 -16.16
C ALA A 635 40.49 -27.79 -14.94
N ASN A 636 39.64 -27.49 -13.95
CA ASN A 636 40.01 -26.66 -12.79
C ASN A 636 39.66 -27.28 -11.43
N HIS A 637 39.00 -28.44 -11.39
CA HIS A 637 38.48 -29.06 -10.16
C HIS A 637 38.77 -30.57 -10.08
N GLN A 638 39.80 -31.05 -10.79
CA GLN A 638 40.13 -32.48 -10.85
C GLN A 638 40.30 -33.12 -9.45
N GLU A 639 40.92 -32.40 -8.50
CA GLU A 639 41.12 -32.89 -7.12
C GLU A 639 39.80 -33.20 -6.38
N TYR A 640 38.74 -32.46 -6.71
CA TYR A 640 37.41 -32.62 -6.13
C TYR A 640 36.55 -33.60 -6.91
N LEU A 641 36.99 -34.12 -8.05
CA LEU A 641 36.22 -35.11 -8.81
C LEU A 641 36.69 -36.52 -8.48
N PRO A 642 35.79 -37.52 -8.55
CA PRO A 642 36.22 -38.92 -8.61
C PRO A 642 36.93 -39.21 -9.94
N ASP A 643 37.90 -40.13 -9.93
CA ASP A 643 38.51 -40.58 -11.18
C ASP A 643 37.43 -41.17 -12.09
N THR A 644 37.32 -40.66 -13.31
CA THR A 644 36.22 -40.97 -14.23
C THR A 644 36.76 -41.16 -15.63
N ARG A 645 36.35 -42.24 -16.28
CA ARG A 645 36.75 -42.59 -17.65
C ARG A 645 35.51 -42.88 -18.49
N LEU A 646 35.57 -42.49 -19.76
CA LEU A 646 34.60 -42.94 -20.74
C LEU A 646 34.84 -44.44 -21.01
N LEU A 647 33.81 -45.28 -20.89
CA LEU A 647 33.93 -46.71 -21.13
C LEU A 647 34.08 -46.95 -22.63
N LYS A 648 35.26 -47.42 -23.06
CA LYS A 648 35.53 -47.78 -24.46
C LYS A 648 35.70 -49.29 -24.63
N THR A 649 36.30 -49.93 -23.64
CA THR A 649 36.60 -51.37 -23.66
C THR A 649 36.38 -52.00 -22.28
N PRO A 650 36.14 -53.33 -22.20
CA PRO A 650 36.06 -54.02 -20.91
C PRO A 650 37.31 -53.90 -20.03
N ALA A 651 38.47 -53.63 -20.63
CA ALA A 651 39.72 -53.40 -19.90
C ALA A 651 39.63 -52.15 -19.00
N ASP A 652 38.88 -51.12 -19.40
CA ASP A 652 38.67 -49.90 -18.60
C ASP A 652 38.00 -50.23 -17.25
N ILE A 653 37.06 -51.18 -17.24
CA ILE A 653 36.39 -51.66 -16.02
C ILE A 653 37.38 -52.43 -15.14
N ALA A 654 38.16 -53.32 -15.74
CA ALA A 654 39.15 -54.13 -15.03
C ALA A 654 40.20 -53.25 -14.34
N GLU A 655 40.79 -52.30 -15.05
CA GLU A 655 41.79 -51.37 -14.51
C GLU A 655 41.23 -50.50 -13.37
N MET A 656 40.02 -49.96 -13.54
CA MET A 656 39.39 -49.15 -12.50
C MET A 656 39.08 -49.99 -11.25
N LEU A 657 38.66 -51.25 -11.42
CA LEU A 657 38.48 -52.19 -10.30
C LEU A 657 39.79 -52.59 -9.65
N ASP A 658 40.88 -52.78 -10.41
CA ASP A 658 42.20 -53.10 -9.87
C ASP A 658 42.71 -51.94 -9.01
N ARG A 659 42.44 -50.70 -9.44
CA ARG A 659 42.89 -49.49 -8.76
C ARG A 659 42.07 -49.15 -7.52
N TYR A 660 40.74 -49.25 -7.61
CA TYR A 660 39.84 -48.71 -6.58
C TYR A 660 39.09 -49.81 -5.80
N GLY A 661 39.01 -51.03 -6.31
CA GLY A 661 38.24 -52.15 -5.75
C GLY A 661 36.72 -52.01 -5.88
N GLU A 662 36.21 -50.78 -6.02
CA GLU A 662 34.80 -50.45 -6.17
C GLU A 662 34.63 -49.33 -7.20
N ILE A 663 33.66 -49.49 -8.10
CA ILE A 663 33.37 -48.55 -9.18
C ILE A 663 31.87 -48.38 -9.40
N PHE A 664 31.49 -47.27 -10.02
CA PHE A 664 30.17 -47.03 -10.58
C PHE A 664 30.24 -46.97 -12.11
N ILE A 665 29.38 -47.73 -12.78
CA ILE A 665 29.17 -47.65 -14.21
C ILE A 665 27.86 -46.90 -14.42
N LYS A 666 27.91 -45.74 -15.09
CA LYS A 666 26.76 -44.84 -15.27
C LYS A 666 26.51 -44.61 -16.76
N PRO A 667 25.26 -44.62 -17.24
CA PRO A 667 24.95 -44.24 -18.62
C PRO A 667 25.22 -42.75 -18.80
N LEU A 668 25.71 -42.36 -19.99
CA LEU A 668 26.02 -40.95 -20.29
C LEU A 668 24.80 -40.04 -20.15
N ASP A 669 23.68 -40.49 -20.71
CA ASP A 669 22.37 -39.86 -20.56
C ASP A 669 21.55 -40.60 -19.49
N GLY A 670 20.75 -39.86 -18.71
CA GLY A 670 19.81 -40.46 -17.75
C GLY A 670 19.77 -39.72 -16.42
N ALA A 671 18.60 -39.71 -15.80
CA ALA A 671 18.30 -39.08 -14.52
C ALA A 671 17.82 -40.12 -13.49
N LEU A 672 17.76 -39.74 -12.21
CA LEU A 672 17.22 -40.55 -11.11
C LEU A 672 17.94 -41.90 -10.89
N SER A 673 19.26 -41.95 -11.15
CA SER A 673 20.09 -43.15 -10.95
C SER A 673 19.65 -44.41 -11.73
N LYS A 674 18.71 -44.29 -12.69
CA LYS A 674 18.28 -45.40 -13.53
C LYS A 674 19.43 -45.87 -14.41
N GLY A 675 19.72 -47.17 -14.37
CA GLY A 675 20.82 -47.81 -15.11
C GLY A 675 22.20 -47.61 -14.51
N VAL A 676 22.32 -47.07 -13.28
CA VAL A 676 23.61 -46.99 -12.58
C VAL A 676 23.92 -48.34 -11.93
N LEU A 677 25.04 -48.94 -12.33
CA LEU A 677 25.54 -50.19 -11.77
C LEU A 677 26.69 -49.90 -10.81
N ARG A 678 26.61 -50.41 -9.59
CA ARG A 678 27.71 -50.40 -8.64
C ARG A 678 28.39 -51.76 -8.67
N VAL A 679 29.69 -51.79 -8.94
CA VAL A 679 30.46 -53.03 -9.06
C VAL A 679 31.59 -53.03 -8.05
N ILE A 680 31.72 -54.13 -7.29
CA ILE A 680 32.76 -54.30 -6.27
C ILE A 680 33.52 -55.60 -6.51
N ARG A 681 34.84 -55.56 -6.33
CA ARG A 681 35.69 -56.74 -6.30
C ARG A 681 35.97 -57.14 -4.85
N ARG A 682 35.59 -58.37 -4.49
CA ARG A 682 35.88 -58.99 -3.20
C ARG A 682 36.84 -60.16 -3.40
N SER A 683 37.40 -60.69 -2.32
CA SER A 683 38.23 -61.91 -2.36
C SER A 683 37.51 -63.12 -2.95
N THR A 684 36.17 -63.13 -2.87
CA THR A 684 35.29 -64.20 -3.37
C THR A 684 34.82 -64.01 -4.81
N GLY A 685 35.20 -62.92 -5.49
CA GLY A 685 34.82 -62.65 -6.88
C GLY A 685 34.28 -61.23 -7.11
N LEU A 686 33.66 -61.03 -8.27
CA LEU A 686 33.02 -59.77 -8.66
C LEU A 686 31.55 -59.79 -8.24
N PHE A 687 31.06 -58.65 -7.77
CA PHE A 687 29.67 -58.47 -7.40
C PHE A 687 29.13 -57.15 -7.95
N TRP A 688 27.85 -57.11 -8.27
CA TRP A 688 27.17 -55.93 -8.77
C TRP A 688 25.85 -55.69 -8.03
N MET A 689 25.38 -54.45 -8.06
CA MET A 689 24.04 -54.08 -7.62
C MET A 689 23.54 -52.86 -8.41
N ASP A 690 22.24 -52.66 -8.47
CA ASP A 690 21.60 -51.47 -9.03
C ASP A 690 20.44 -50.99 -8.15
N ALA A 691 19.63 -50.05 -8.66
CA ALA A 691 18.49 -49.52 -7.93
C ALA A 691 17.33 -50.54 -7.78
N GLU A 692 17.22 -51.52 -8.67
CA GLU A 692 16.17 -52.55 -8.66
C GLU A 692 16.57 -53.76 -7.81
N GLN A 693 17.86 -54.09 -7.78
CA GLN A 693 18.47 -55.15 -6.99
C GLN A 693 19.40 -54.55 -5.92
N PRO A 694 18.87 -54.23 -4.74
CA PRO A 694 19.59 -53.54 -3.66
C PRO A 694 20.60 -54.44 -2.92
N ASP A 695 20.66 -55.72 -3.25
CA ASP A 695 21.62 -56.68 -2.71
C ASP A 695 22.67 -57.04 -3.75
N PHE A 696 23.93 -57.15 -3.33
CA PHE A 696 25.04 -57.51 -4.20
C PHE A 696 24.87 -58.92 -4.78
N GLN A 697 24.74 -58.99 -6.10
CA GLN A 697 24.68 -60.21 -6.88
C GLN A 697 26.07 -60.60 -7.39
N PRO A 698 26.46 -61.88 -7.37
CA PRO A 698 27.74 -62.32 -7.96
C PRO A 698 27.73 -62.16 -9.48
N VAL A 699 28.90 -61.90 -10.05
CA VAL A 699 29.17 -61.95 -11.50
C VAL A 699 30.20 -63.06 -11.74
N ALA A 700 29.89 -64.02 -12.61
CA ALA A 700 30.75 -65.15 -12.93
C ALA A 700 31.97 -64.77 -13.79
N SER A 701 31.87 -63.72 -14.62
CA SER A 701 32.98 -63.26 -15.46
C SER A 701 32.86 -61.79 -15.90
N MET A 702 33.95 -61.19 -16.36
CA MET A 702 33.92 -59.83 -16.94
C MET A 702 33.03 -59.79 -18.20
N GLN A 703 32.97 -60.87 -18.97
CA GLN A 703 32.10 -60.99 -20.14
C GLN A 703 30.63 -60.91 -19.77
N GLU A 704 30.24 -61.53 -18.64
CA GLU A 704 28.88 -61.43 -18.12
C GLU A 704 28.55 -59.98 -17.73
N LEU A 705 29.45 -59.29 -17.03
CA LEU A 705 29.26 -57.86 -16.68
C LEU A 705 29.07 -56.98 -17.91
N VAL A 706 29.85 -57.20 -18.97
CA VAL A 706 29.70 -56.50 -20.24
C VAL A 706 28.37 -56.82 -20.91
N ALA A 707 27.97 -58.09 -20.95
CA ALA A 707 26.67 -58.50 -21.48
C ALA A 707 25.50 -57.91 -20.67
N MET A 708 25.67 -57.66 -19.36
CA MET A 708 24.67 -56.95 -18.58
C MET A 708 24.53 -55.49 -19.02
N LEU A 709 25.64 -54.80 -19.32
CA LEU A 709 25.64 -53.42 -19.81
C LEU A 709 24.91 -53.30 -21.16
N ASP A 710 25.00 -54.32 -22.01
CA ASP A 710 24.24 -54.38 -23.27
C ASP A 710 22.73 -54.40 -23.04
N ARG A 711 22.25 -54.94 -21.90
CA ARG A 711 20.81 -54.91 -21.53
C ARG A 711 20.34 -53.52 -21.10
N TYR A 712 21.25 -52.66 -20.66
CA TYR A 712 20.96 -51.27 -20.28
C TYR A 712 21.17 -50.28 -21.44
N GLN A 713 21.29 -50.76 -22.70
CA GLN A 713 21.62 -49.95 -23.89
C GLN A 713 20.87 -48.61 -23.96
N GLY A 714 21.54 -47.56 -23.48
CA GLY A 714 21.24 -46.17 -23.78
C GLY A 714 22.05 -45.73 -25.01
N PRO A 715 21.53 -44.83 -25.85
CA PRO A 715 22.07 -44.53 -27.19
C PRO A 715 23.45 -43.86 -27.22
N ARG A 716 24.08 -43.54 -26.08
CA ARG A 716 25.35 -42.77 -26.01
C ARG A 716 26.48 -43.46 -25.22
N GLY A 717 26.31 -44.69 -24.73
CA GLY A 717 27.35 -45.42 -24.00
C GLY A 717 27.41 -45.11 -22.50
N PHE A 718 28.52 -45.52 -21.84
CA PHE A 718 28.68 -45.48 -20.38
C PHE A 718 29.99 -44.80 -19.96
N LEU A 719 30.03 -44.34 -18.71
CA LEU A 719 31.25 -43.95 -18.01
C LEU A 719 31.51 -44.90 -16.83
N VAL A 720 32.79 -45.11 -16.51
CA VAL A 720 33.25 -45.81 -15.31
C VAL A 720 33.86 -44.79 -14.37
N GLN A 721 33.42 -44.79 -13.12
CA GLN A 721 33.81 -43.82 -12.10
C GLN A 721 34.24 -44.53 -10.82
N GLU A 722 35.24 -43.98 -10.14
CA GLU A 722 35.67 -44.41 -8.81
C GLU A 722 34.50 -44.51 -7.81
N GLY A 723 34.45 -45.61 -7.05
CA GLY A 723 33.54 -45.79 -5.94
C GLY A 723 33.99 -44.97 -4.72
N ILE A 724 33.37 -43.81 -4.51
CA ILE A 724 33.67 -42.97 -3.34
C ILE A 724 33.14 -43.64 -2.07
N ARG A 725 34.04 -43.96 -1.13
CA ARG A 725 33.67 -44.43 0.22
C ARG A 725 33.26 -43.24 1.08
N ARG A 726 31.97 -42.93 1.05
CA ARG A 726 31.37 -41.74 1.70
C ARG A 726 31.29 -41.91 3.21
N LYS A 727 31.46 -40.82 3.96
CA LYS A 727 31.11 -40.79 5.39
C LYS A 727 29.61 -41.02 5.58
N ALA A 728 29.28 -41.70 6.67
CA ALA A 728 27.91 -41.99 7.07
C ALA A 728 27.59 -41.38 8.43
N ILE A 729 26.33 -40.98 8.62
CA ILE A 729 25.75 -40.56 9.89
C ILE A 729 24.62 -41.54 10.19
N ASP A 730 24.64 -42.21 11.33
CA ASP A 730 23.59 -43.15 11.74
C ASP A 730 23.30 -44.20 10.64
N ASN A 731 24.35 -44.75 10.02
CA ASN A 731 24.33 -45.68 8.86
C ASN A 731 23.76 -45.13 7.54
N HIS A 732 23.55 -43.82 7.42
CA HIS A 732 23.11 -43.16 6.20
C HIS A 732 24.27 -42.38 5.56
N LEU A 733 24.52 -42.58 4.27
CA LEU A 733 25.55 -41.88 3.52
C LEU A 733 25.23 -40.38 3.43
N LEU A 734 26.24 -39.55 3.71
CA LEU A 734 26.11 -38.10 3.68
C LEU A 734 26.34 -37.55 2.26
N GLU A 735 25.32 -36.86 1.75
CA GLU A 735 25.43 -35.95 0.62
C GLU A 735 25.18 -34.51 1.09
N MET A 736 25.87 -33.55 0.51
CA MET A 736 25.78 -32.14 0.89
C MET A 736 25.47 -31.30 -0.34
N ARG A 737 24.33 -30.64 -0.34
CA ARG A 737 23.88 -29.78 -1.44
C ARG A 737 24.16 -28.32 -1.13
N VAL A 738 24.90 -27.64 -1.99
CA VAL A 738 25.14 -26.20 -1.92
C VAL A 738 24.30 -25.48 -2.98
N TYR A 739 23.35 -24.66 -2.53
CA TYR A 739 22.51 -23.85 -3.40
C TYR A 739 23.18 -22.53 -3.73
N MET A 740 23.45 -22.30 -5.01
CA MET A 740 24.04 -21.07 -5.53
C MET A 740 22.99 -20.31 -6.34
N HIS A 741 22.86 -19.02 -6.07
CA HIS A 741 21.94 -18.14 -6.79
C HIS A 741 22.63 -16.81 -7.12
N LYS A 742 22.30 -16.24 -8.26
CA LYS A 742 22.60 -14.83 -8.51
C LYS A 742 21.62 -13.92 -7.78
N ASN A 743 22.12 -12.80 -7.29
CA ASN A 743 21.28 -11.69 -6.85
C ASN A 743 20.92 -10.78 -8.04
N GLY A 744 20.14 -9.72 -7.81
CA GLY A 744 19.80 -8.76 -8.87
C GLY A 744 20.97 -7.87 -9.35
N LYS A 745 22.14 -7.94 -8.70
CA LYS A 745 23.41 -7.39 -9.25
C LYS A 745 24.13 -8.40 -10.14
N LYS A 746 23.47 -9.51 -10.49
CA LYS A 746 23.99 -10.64 -11.29
C LYS A 746 25.25 -11.28 -10.68
N LYS A 747 25.46 -11.17 -9.36
CA LYS A 747 26.59 -11.77 -8.63
C LYS A 747 26.19 -13.07 -7.93
N TRP A 748 27.05 -14.09 -8.03
CA TRP A 748 26.87 -15.38 -7.36
C TRP A 748 26.94 -15.27 -5.84
N LEU A 749 25.94 -15.81 -5.16
CA LEU A 749 25.88 -15.93 -3.71
C LEU A 749 25.50 -17.36 -3.31
N ARG A 750 26.12 -17.86 -2.25
CA ARG A 750 25.64 -19.07 -1.55
C ARG A 750 24.33 -18.75 -0.83
N THR A 751 23.26 -19.44 -1.18
CA THR A 751 21.93 -19.28 -0.57
C THR A 751 21.75 -20.18 0.63
N GLY A 752 22.14 -21.44 0.52
CA GLY A 752 21.97 -22.40 1.59
C GLY A 752 22.81 -23.65 1.37
N MET A 753 23.00 -24.39 2.45
CA MET A 753 23.70 -25.68 2.45
C MET A 753 22.87 -26.67 3.23
N LEU A 754 22.50 -27.77 2.58
CA LEU A 754 21.72 -28.84 3.19
C LEU A 754 22.52 -30.13 3.15
N ALA A 755 22.25 -31.00 4.11
CA ALA A 755 22.71 -32.37 4.13
C ALA A 755 21.53 -33.29 3.81
N ARG A 756 21.78 -34.29 2.97
CA ARG A 756 20.87 -35.37 2.65
C ARG A 756 21.49 -36.67 3.12
N LEU A 757 20.73 -37.42 3.90
CA LEU A 757 21.14 -38.72 4.42
C LEU A 757 20.39 -39.81 3.65
N THR A 758 21.13 -40.71 2.99
CA THR A 758 20.58 -41.79 2.16
C THR A 758 21.02 -43.17 2.69
N PRO A 759 20.14 -44.19 2.73
CA PRO A 759 20.49 -45.51 3.27
C PRO A 759 21.35 -46.39 2.33
N GLY A 760 22.06 -45.81 1.35
CA GLY A 760 22.98 -46.51 0.44
C GLY A 760 22.34 -47.12 -0.81
N VAL A 761 21.02 -47.38 -0.79
CA VAL A 761 20.20 -47.67 -1.98
C VAL A 761 19.20 -46.53 -2.13
N MET A 762 19.22 -45.83 -3.26
CA MET A 762 18.41 -44.65 -3.54
C MET A 762 16.91 -45.02 -3.62
N LYS A 763 16.16 -44.85 -2.53
CA LYS A 763 14.69 -44.80 -2.52
C LYS A 763 14.26 -43.44 -1.97
N GLU A 764 13.46 -42.68 -2.72
CA GLU A 764 13.04 -41.32 -2.34
C GLU A 764 12.30 -41.25 -0.98
N GLU A 765 11.69 -42.35 -0.54
CA GLU A 765 10.85 -42.42 0.66
C GLU A 765 11.63 -42.51 1.99
N THR A 766 12.95 -42.76 1.94
CA THR A 766 13.82 -42.92 3.12
C THR A 766 14.90 -41.86 3.25
N GLU A 767 14.87 -40.81 2.41
CA GLU A 767 15.79 -39.68 2.49
C GLU A 767 15.47 -38.74 3.66
N ILE A 768 16.49 -38.35 4.43
CA ILE A 768 16.36 -37.34 5.50
C ILE A 768 17.13 -36.08 5.08
N ASP A 769 16.40 -35.01 4.80
CA ASP A 769 16.97 -33.68 4.52
C ASP A 769 17.10 -32.87 5.81
N MET A 770 18.29 -32.33 6.06
CA MET A 770 18.55 -31.49 7.24
C MET A 770 19.51 -30.35 6.94
N ARG A 771 19.62 -29.39 7.86
CA ARG A 771 20.61 -28.32 7.75
C ARG A 771 22.02 -28.90 7.84
N LEU A 772 22.92 -28.48 6.95
CA LEU A 772 24.30 -28.97 6.93
C LEU A 772 25.02 -28.79 8.29
N SER A 773 24.73 -27.71 9.01
CA SER A 773 25.32 -27.44 10.33
C SER A 773 25.02 -28.55 11.34
N LEU A 774 23.86 -29.19 11.26
CA LEU A 774 23.47 -30.29 12.15
C LEU A 774 24.20 -31.58 11.78
N ALA A 775 24.30 -31.89 10.48
CA ALA A 775 25.06 -33.05 10.00
C ALA A 775 26.55 -32.92 10.34
N LEU A 776 27.15 -31.75 10.12
CA LEU A 776 28.55 -31.50 10.46
C LEU A 776 28.81 -31.57 11.98
N ALA A 777 27.86 -31.17 12.83
CA ALA A 777 27.98 -31.31 14.28
C ALA A 777 27.98 -32.77 14.74
N LYS A 778 27.35 -33.68 13.99
CA LYS A 778 27.39 -35.12 14.27
C LYS A 778 28.72 -35.76 13.83
N LEU A 779 29.35 -35.26 12.77
CA LEU A 779 30.60 -35.82 12.22
C LEU A 779 31.88 -35.23 12.83
N TYR A 780 31.86 -33.94 13.20
CA TYR A 780 33.03 -33.20 13.63
C TYR A 780 32.73 -32.48 14.96
N PRO A 781 33.30 -32.94 16.08
CA PRO A 781 33.12 -32.29 17.37
C PRO A 781 33.69 -30.86 17.42
N ASP A 782 34.82 -30.61 16.76
CA ASP A 782 35.49 -29.31 16.73
C ASP A 782 34.73 -28.30 15.85
N GLU A 783 34.57 -27.06 16.32
CA GLU A 783 34.02 -25.96 15.54
C GLU A 783 34.95 -25.51 14.40
N ALA A 784 36.28 -25.59 14.60
CA ALA A 784 37.26 -25.18 13.59
C ALA A 784 37.14 -26.04 12.32
N ASP A 785 37.03 -27.36 12.47
CA ASP A 785 36.81 -28.29 11.35
C ASP A 785 35.49 -28.05 10.63
N ARG A 786 34.40 -27.86 11.39
CA ARG A 786 33.08 -27.54 10.82
C ARG A 786 33.10 -26.24 10.03
N ARG A 787 33.89 -25.25 10.46
CA ARG A 787 34.09 -23.98 9.76
C ARG A 787 34.90 -24.18 8.49
N ARG A 788 36.04 -24.87 8.57
CA ARG A 788 36.93 -25.19 7.45
C ARG A 788 36.18 -25.89 6.31
N ILE A 789 35.44 -26.97 6.62
CA ILE A 789 34.67 -27.73 5.61
C ILE A 789 33.61 -26.86 4.94
N ARG A 790 32.89 -26.05 5.72
CA ARG A 790 31.84 -25.16 5.21
C ARG A 790 32.39 -24.03 4.33
N GLU A 791 33.56 -23.50 4.65
CA GLU A 791 34.26 -22.50 3.83
C GLU A 791 34.79 -23.12 2.55
N GLN A 792 35.40 -24.31 2.63
CA GLN A 792 35.85 -25.05 1.46
C GLN A 792 34.70 -25.38 0.50
N LEU A 793 33.58 -25.90 1.01
CA LEU A 793 32.37 -26.14 0.23
C LEU A 793 31.88 -24.88 -0.47
N ALA A 794 31.87 -23.74 0.22
CA ALA A 794 31.42 -22.48 -0.36
C ALA A 794 32.37 -21.97 -1.45
N ALA A 795 33.68 -22.11 -1.24
CA ALA A 795 34.70 -21.72 -2.20
C ALA A 795 34.65 -22.59 -3.47
N VAL A 796 34.59 -23.92 -3.31
CA VAL A 796 34.51 -24.85 -4.44
C VAL A 796 33.20 -24.68 -5.20
N ALA A 797 32.06 -24.57 -4.52
CA ALA A 797 30.78 -24.34 -5.19
C ALA A 797 30.76 -23.01 -5.98
N ARG A 798 31.42 -21.97 -5.46
CA ARG A 798 31.58 -20.69 -6.17
C ARG A 798 32.47 -20.83 -7.41
N SER A 799 33.57 -21.56 -7.31
CA SER A 799 34.45 -21.83 -8.46
C SER A 799 33.74 -22.65 -9.54
N VAL A 800 32.96 -23.66 -9.14
CA VAL A 800 32.15 -24.49 -10.04
C VAL A 800 31.15 -23.66 -10.84
N VAL A 801 30.35 -22.79 -10.20
CA VAL A 801 29.37 -21.98 -10.94
C VAL A 801 30.03 -21.03 -11.93
N LEU A 802 31.23 -20.50 -11.63
CA LEU A 802 31.98 -19.63 -12.53
C LEU A 802 32.51 -20.40 -13.74
N ALA A 803 33.08 -21.59 -13.54
CA ALA A 803 33.56 -22.44 -14.64
C ALA A 803 32.41 -22.91 -15.55
N VAL A 804 31.25 -23.23 -14.98
CA VAL A 804 30.06 -23.58 -15.75
C VAL A 804 29.55 -22.37 -16.54
N GLU A 805 29.52 -21.19 -15.92
CA GLU A 805 29.06 -19.94 -16.56
C GLU A 805 29.95 -19.52 -17.74
N GLU A 806 31.26 -19.70 -17.62
CA GLU A 806 32.20 -19.46 -18.72
C GLU A 806 31.88 -20.34 -19.94
N ARG A 807 31.41 -21.57 -19.71
CA ARG A 807 31.07 -22.52 -20.78
C ARG A 807 29.70 -22.28 -21.41
N VAL A 808 28.67 -21.99 -20.61
CA VAL A 808 27.25 -21.97 -21.08
C VAL A 808 26.62 -20.59 -21.14
N GLY A 809 27.37 -19.55 -20.75
CA GLY A 809 26.86 -18.19 -20.60
C GLY A 809 26.09 -17.98 -19.30
N ALA A 810 25.47 -16.81 -19.15
CA ALA A 810 24.84 -16.39 -17.92
C ALA A 810 23.61 -17.23 -17.53
N PHE A 811 23.58 -17.71 -16.29
CA PHE A 811 22.42 -18.35 -15.65
C PHE A 811 22.26 -17.90 -14.19
N GLY A 812 21.16 -18.27 -13.52
CA GLY A 812 20.72 -17.67 -12.25
C GLY A 812 20.71 -18.59 -11.04
N GLU A 813 20.62 -19.91 -11.24
CA GLU A 813 20.52 -20.91 -10.17
C GLU A 813 21.30 -22.18 -10.53
N LEU A 814 22.05 -22.73 -9.58
CA LEU A 814 22.67 -24.05 -9.67
C LEU A 814 22.82 -24.64 -8.27
N ALA A 815 22.57 -25.93 -8.12
CA ALA A 815 22.99 -26.67 -6.93
C ALA A 815 24.22 -27.52 -7.26
N VAL A 816 25.19 -27.55 -6.34
CA VAL A 816 26.37 -28.43 -6.44
C VAL A 816 26.27 -29.43 -5.31
N ASP A 817 26.31 -30.71 -5.67
CA ASP A 817 26.19 -31.82 -4.73
C ASP A 817 27.55 -32.42 -4.45
N PHE A 818 27.85 -32.53 -3.17
CA PHE A 818 29.12 -32.98 -2.65
C PHE A 818 28.95 -34.18 -1.73
N THR A 819 30.05 -34.86 -1.46
CA THR A 819 30.19 -35.78 -0.34
C THR A 819 31.57 -35.60 0.29
N ILE A 820 31.77 -36.18 1.47
CA ILE A 820 33.07 -36.27 2.12
C ILE A 820 33.42 -37.75 2.18
N ASP A 821 34.61 -38.10 1.68
CA ASP A 821 35.09 -39.48 1.80
C ASP A 821 35.60 -39.79 3.22
N GLN A 822 35.89 -41.06 3.47
CA GLN A 822 36.43 -41.55 4.74
C GLN A 822 37.78 -40.92 5.16
N TYR A 823 38.46 -40.22 4.23
CA TYR A 823 39.75 -39.55 4.44
C TYR A 823 39.61 -38.02 4.55
N ASP A 824 38.39 -37.51 4.74
CA ASP A 824 38.10 -36.08 4.84
C ASP A 824 38.34 -35.27 3.55
N ALA A 825 38.44 -35.94 2.40
CA ALA A 825 38.51 -35.27 1.12
C ALA A 825 37.10 -34.94 0.60
N LEU A 826 36.93 -33.70 0.14
CA LEU A 826 35.70 -33.23 -0.46
C LEU A 826 35.59 -33.73 -1.91
N LYS A 827 34.46 -34.33 -2.27
CA LYS A 827 34.20 -34.81 -3.64
C LYS A 827 32.89 -34.26 -4.20
N ILE A 828 32.91 -33.78 -5.45
CA ILE A 828 31.75 -33.35 -6.22
C ILE A 828 31.09 -34.61 -6.82
N LEU A 829 29.80 -34.77 -6.57
CA LEU A 829 28.98 -35.85 -7.12
C LEU A 829 28.29 -35.43 -8.42
N GLU A 830 27.63 -34.27 -8.39
CA GLU A 830 26.85 -33.76 -9.53
C GLU A 830 26.60 -32.24 -9.42
N ILE A 831 26.16 -31.65 -10.54
CA ILE A 831 25.63 -30.28 -10.59
C ILE A 831 24.23 -30.29 -11.18
N ASN A 832 23.31 -29.53 -10.57
CA ASN A 832 21.89 -29.55 -10.88
C ASN A 832 21.37 -28.16 -11.26
N SER A 833 20.86 -28.03 -12.48
CA SER A 833 20.31 -26.78 -13.07
C SER A 833 18.84 -26.51 -12.73
N LYS A 834 18.11 -27.49 -12.21
CA LYS A 834 16.70 -27.35 -11.77
C LYS A 834 16.53 -27.97 -10.37
N PRO A 835 17.25 -27.46 -9.36
CA PRO A 835 17.28 -28.12 -8.06
C PRO A 835 15.91 -28.13 -7.39
N ALA A 836 15.61 -29.24 -6.72
CA ALA A 836 14.46 -29.31 -5.82
C ALA A 836 14.66 -28.32 -4.66
N ASN A 837 13.60 -27.62 -4.26
CA ASN A 837 13.65 -26.71 -3.12
C ASN A 837 13.49 -27.52 -1.82
N LEU A 838 14.60 -28.07 -1.31
CA LEU A 838 14.59 -28.95 -0.14
C LEU A 838 14.50 -28.20 1.20
N PHE A 839 14.55 -26.87 1.18
CA PHE A 839 14.52 -26.05 2.39
C PHE A 839 13.26 -26.25 3.23
N MET A 840 12.14 -26.64 2.61
CA MET A 840 10.91 -26.95 3.33
C MET A 840 11.04 -28.23 4.17
N TYR A 841 11.65 -29.28 3.61
CA TYR A 841 11.82 -30.57 4.30
C TYR A 841 12.88 -30.50 5.40
N ALA A 842 13.83 -29.56 5.30
CA ALA A 842 14.87 -29.33 6.31
C ALA A 842 14.53 -28.22 7.34
N ASP A 843 13.25 -27.82 7.47
CA ASP A 843 12.78 -26.72 8.33
C ASP A 843 13.59 -25.42 8.20
N ALA A 844 14.06 -25.13 6.99
CA ALA A 844 14.92 -23.99 6.66
C ALA A 844 14.12 -22.87 5.98
N TYR A 845 12.96 -22.51 6.55
CA TYR A 845 12.02 -21.53 5.98
C TYR A 845 12.67 -20.18 5.60
N ARG A 846 13.60 -19.68 6.41
CA ARG A 846 14.35 -18.44 6.09
C ARG A 846 15.18 -18.58 4.81
N LEU A 847 15.84 -19.73 4.61
CA LEU A 847 16.64 -19.98 3.41
C LEU A 847 15.73 -20.13 2.18
N ARG A 848 14.55 -20.75 2.34
CA ARG A 848 13.52 -20.83 1.31
C ARG A 848 13.11 -19.43 0.82
N LEU A 849 12.83 -18.51 1.75
CA LEU A 849 12.49 -17.11 1.41
C LEU A 849 13.64 -16.40 0.70
N VAL A 850 14.87 -16.54 1.19
CA VAL A 850 16.06 -15.94 0.55
C VAL A 850 16.27 -16.48 -0.87
N SER A 851 16.05 -17.77 -1.10
CA SER A 851 16.12 -18.41 -2.41
C SER A 851 15.14 -17.77 -3.39
N CYS A 852 13.85 -17.71 -3.03
CA CYS A 852 12.81 -17.08 -3.84
C CYS A 852 13.13 -15.60 -4.12
N GLN A 853 13.55 -14.86 -3.10
CA GLN A 853 13.90 -13.44 -3.23
C GLN A 853 15.03 -13.23 -4.25
N ARG A 854 16.11 -14.01 -4.16
CA ARG A 854 17.24 -13.91 -5.09
C ARG A 854 16.84 -14.23 -6.52
N LEU A 855 16.03 -15.27 -6.72
CA LEU A 855 15.50 -15.62 -8.04
C LEU A 855 14.66 -14.49 -8.63
N LEU A 856 13.72 -13.93 -7.87
CA LEU A 856 12.89 -12.81 -8.31
C LEU A 856 13.73 -11.57 -8.62
N HIS A 857 14.75 -11.27 -7.81
CA HIS A 857 15.66 -10.15 -8.05
C HIS A 857 16.53 -10.36 -9.30
N TYR A 858 17.01 -11.58 -9.53
CA TYR A 858 17.76 -11.90 -10.74
C TYR A 858 16.88 -11.84 -11.99
N ALA A 859 15.64 -12.34 -11.92
CA ALA A 859 14.65 -12.20 -12.98
C ALA A 859 14.35 -10.72 -13.27
N ALA A 860 14.18 -9.89 -12.25
CA ALA A 860 14.02 -8.45 -12.44
C ALA A 860 15.21 -7.82 -13.17
N ALA A 861 16.43 -8.20 -12.80
CA ALA A 861 17.65 -7.72 -13.45
C ALA A 861 17.81 -8.21 -14.91
N LEU A 862 17.31 -9.40 -15.24
CA LEU A 862 17.23 -9.89 -16.63
C LEU A 862 16.19 -9.11 -17.44
N ALA A 863 15.08 -8.71 -16.81
CA ALA A 863 14.05 -7.87 -17.41
C ALA A 863 14.44 -6.38 -17.53
N GLY A 864 15.63 -5.99 -17.07
CA GLY A 864 16.12 -4.60 -17.13
C GLY A 864 15.59 -3.68 -16.02
N TYR A 865 15.13 -4.24 -14.90
CA TYR A 865 14.75 -3.45 -13.73
C TYR A 865 15.93 -3.22 -12.81
N GLU A 866 16.12 -1.98 -12.37
CA GLU A 866 17.05 -1.65 -11.30
C GLU A 866 16.47 -2.06 -9.94
N ASN A 867 17.31 -2.68 -9.11
CA ASN A 867 16.95 -2.98 -7.72
C ASN A 867 16.96 -1.69 -6.91
N ASP A 868 15.82 -1.34 -6.31
CA ASP A 868 15.81 -0.43 -5.17
C ASP A 868 16.38 -1.22 -3.99
N GLU A 869 17.63 -0.93 -3.60
CA GLU A 869 18.23 -1.50 -2.38
C GLU A 869 17.62 -0.81 -1.16
N ASN A 870 16.45 -1.27 -0.73
CA ASN A 870 15.94 -1.10 0.63
C ASN A 870 15.58 -2.46 1.23
#